data_AF-A0A957EBL8-F1
#
_entry.id   AF-A0A957EBL8-F1
#
_cell.length_a   1.000
_cell.length_b   1.000
_cell.length_c   1.000
_cell.angle_alpha   90.00
_cell.angle_beta   90.00
_cell.angle_gamma   90.00
#
_symmetry.space_group_name_H-M   'P 1'
#
loop_
_entity.id
_entity.type
_entity.pdbx_description
1 polymer ?
#
loop_
_entity_poly.entity_id
_entity_poly.type
_entity_poly.pdbx_seq_one_letter_code
_entity_poly.pdbx_strand_id
1 'polypeptide(L)'
;CRDQRPHAEWPDELHASAPTSAIYFCQPSRPETLDPRSFALTIASQWASRDSHFANLQSTIDSHESYELDELVEQLLIRPFTDIDELIYPASIVFLVDDLEAALQHPGETTIVDVILRMLREVHGVRFLLTAQMQPEVRRKMADVEKLIYELPPTFRAIFNFAPTINAMPNALPGFSELLLEIESWLTNPEAPQHGGIFPESYCGKSAAAANLIKLSQGSWAVPPELTTRLTAVRPGFIAAYHFYQSTDPRTKNPRHFIQSVAAQLANRFPAYNEAVRETIDRWQKQQAAQKVQTSLRLDDDLPGENHPYLSVVNQMSVVDAFDRLIVQPWMNFEQAEPILILVDGLEDMLTYEGATTIPALLAQASLPAFLRFFLAANEDPTINSIFSSMPIKNFFWQQFVEQQQTGTPPLGSEFVADFTLPDESAVRPKQLFTKTWRLRNRGANWSDGFSLAFVEGVPMTATLSQPVPNTPPGEEVNISISLTAPAQAGHHLSVWQMCTADGIFFGDHVWVKIVVDENAPAAGETAVSGYDNFDIQVGQPLPGPDQRYPIVVTSETSGQLQDIEQTFAPVTELGYERLARLRDLASSPEDTLEIGQRLFSVLMREPNYEMVRRSLEAARSRGKAGLRLRLQLDDPSLQAYPWELCHDGRSYIFNNPDQPILLQRTIGVENVQAPPPLPRPVRLLVAIAAPVDQGRADVALQEKVIHLATEEVVTSSELDVQIIRHTTLRDLENAVQSYQPHIVQFIGHSRSEKDGVFILENKSGRSNLVPVPELTRLLAAAPVQCVILSPIGVGENSLTQLAPQFIQQGIPTVLAEQFVLPDQPATAFWRTFYRTLLFDRLSFEEGVWNGRNHLATAYREPFLCHMVFFNGQIVPYSNNDRTPAFWIDAKNNTVWIEGKPTNLTTQETIILSYLNQKVNQVCTYDEILSEALNVPTSIATDPDELNRLHTAVTRLRSKIELDVKKPRYLKTIRSRGYTLVMEENL
;
A
#
# COMPACT_ATOMS: atom_id res chain seq x y z
N CYS A 1 -2.57 19.17 27.66
CA CYS A 1 -3.71 19.88 28.28
C CYS A 1 -3.41 20.50 29.67
N ARG A 2 -2.14 20.59 30.11
CA ARG A 2 -1.77 21.05 31.47
C ARG A 2 -1.64 22.58 31.65
N ASP A 3 -2.09 23.39 30.69
CA ASP A 3 -1.98 24.86 30.78
C ASP A 3 -3.31 25.54 31.15
N GLN A 4 -3.37 25.92 32.43
CA GLN A 4 -3.95 27.15 33.00
C GLN A 4 -5.19 27.78 32.34
N ARG A 5 -6.34 27.10 32.31
CA ARG A 5 -7.63 27.80 32.20
C ARG A 5 -8.61 27.41 33.32
N PRO A 6 -9.25 28.39 33.99
CA PRO A 6 -10.36 28.10 34.90
C PRO A 6 -11.54 27.50 34.13
N HIS A 7 -12.34 26.69 34.83
CA HIS A 7 -13.46 25.86 34.37
C HIS A 7 -14.55 26.54 33.51
N ALA A 8 -14.49 27.85 33.26
CA ALA A 8 -15.60 28.62 32.69
C ALA A 8 -15.41 29.07 31.23
N GLU A 9 -14.23 28.90 30.60
CA GLU A 9 -13.98 29.42 29.24
C GLU A 9 -13.15 28.44 28.39
N TRP A 10 -13.80 27.36 27.96
CA TRP A 10 -13.32 26.51 26.86
C TRP A 10 -14.26 26.69 25.66
N PRO A 11 -13.73 26.68 24.42
CA PRO A 11 -14.49 27.04 23.23
C PRO A 11 -15.60 26.02 22.93
N ASP A 12 -16.80 26.54 22.61
CA ASP A 12 -18.02 25.79 22.29
C ASP A 12 -17.85 24.75 21.14
N GLU A 13 -16.75 24.80 20.40
CA GLU A 13 -16.49 23.96 19.22
C GLU A 13 -16.13 22.49 19.54
N LEU A 14 -15.71 22.16 20.77
CA LEU A 14 -15.48 20.76 21.20
C LEU A 14 -16.78 20.06 21.63
N HIS A 15 -17.91 20.77 21.69
CA HIS A 15 -19.17 20.30 22.26
C HIS A 15 -20.14 19.62 21.27
N ALA A 16 -19.77 19.45 19.99
CA ALA A 16 -20.76 19.24 18.92
C ALA A 16 -20.78 17.87 18.20
N SER A 17 -20.02 16.84 18.60
CA SER A 17 -19.93 15.62 17.74
C SER A 17 -20.29 14.26 18.35
N ALA A 18 -20.56 14.14 19.66
CA ALA A 18 -21.10 12.90 20.24
C ALA A 18 -22.05 13.20 21.41
N PRO A 19 -23.35 12.83 21.32
CA PRO A 19 -24.33 13.17 22.35
C PRO A 19 -24.06 12.52 23.73
N THR A 20 -23.23 11.47 23.81
CA THR A 20 -23.03 10.67 25.04
C THR A 20 -21.62 10.60 25.63
N SER A 21 -20.62 11.28 25.06
CA SER A 21 -19.27 11.29 25.62
C SER A 21 -19.15 12.19 26.86
N ALA A 22 -18.40 11.75 27.87
CA ALA A 22 -18.16 12.50 29.12
C ALA A 22 -16.66 12.63 29.41
N ILE A 23 -16.27 13.75 30.01
CA ILE A 23 -14.86 14.07 30.29
C ILE A 23 -14.69 14.39 31.77
N TYR A 24 -13.63 13.87 32.38
CA TYR A 24 -13.28 14.14 33.78
C TYR A 24 -11.77 14.32 33.95
N PHE A 25 -11.37 15.35 34.71
CA PHE A 25 -9.96 15.67 34.94
C PHE A 25 -9.64 15.56 36.43
N CYS A 26 -8.73 14.66 36.79
CA CYS A 26 -8.26 14.55 38.17
C CYS A 26 -7.12 15.55 38.41
N GLN A 27 -7.28 16.43 39.39
CA GLN A 27 -6.30 17.47 39.71
C GLN A 27 -5.81 17.31 41.16
N PRO A 28 -4.54 16.93 41.41
CA PRO A 28 -4.00 16.77 42.76
C PRO A 28 -4.12 18.02 43.63
N SER A 29 -4.09 19.20 43.01
CA SER A 29 -4.26 20.50 43.69
C SER A 29 -5.71 20.78 44.15
N ARG A 30 -6.67 19.93 43.79
CA ARG A 30 -8.11 20.08 44.05
C ARG A 30 -8.70 18.76 44.55
N PRO A 31 -8.70 18.50 45.87
CA PRO A 31 -9.13 17.23 46.45
C PRO A 31 -10.55 16.79 46.03
N GLU A 32 -11.44 17.74 45.76
CA GLU A 32 -12.81 17.49 45.29
C GLU A 32 -12.87 16.80 43.92
N THR A 33 -11.83 16.92 43.10
CA THR A 33 -11.71 16.26 41.78
C THR A 33 -11.17 14.82 41.87
N LEU A 34 -10.81 14.39 43.07
CA LEU A 34 -10.34 13.02 43.34
C LEU A 34 -11.44 12.17 44.00
N ASP A 35 -12.55 12.80 44.41
CA ASP A 35 -13.68 12.16 45.06
C ASP A 35 -14.54 11.37 44.04
N PRO A 36 -14.72 10.06 44.22
CA PRO A 36 -15.59 9.24 43.36
C PRO A 36 -17.04 9.73 43.29
N ARG A 37 -17.54 10.38 44.35
CA ARG A 37 -18.89 10.99 44.34
C ARG A 37 -18.95 12.15 43.35
N SER A 38 -17.96 13.03 43.39
CA SER A 38 -17.82 14.13 42.42
C SER A 38 -17.67 13.61 40.99
N PHE A 39 -16.94 12.50 40.80
CA PHE A 39 -16.84 11.81 39.51
C PHE A 39 -18.22 11.38 38.99
N ALA A 40 -18.98 10.63 39.78
CA ALA A 40 -20.30 10.14 39.37
C ALA A 40 -21.28 11.26 39.02
N LEU A 41 -21.33 12.32 39.85
CA LEU A 41 -22.20 13.47 39.63
C LEU A 41 -21.81 14.27 38.38
N THR A 42 -20.51 14.45 38.14
CA THR A 42 -20.01 15.22 36.99
C THR A 42 -20.27 14.50 35.67
N ILE A 43 -20.12 13.18 35.64
CA ILE A 43 -20.42 12.36 34.47
C ILE A 43 -21.94 12.35 34.19
N ALA A 44 -22.76 12.10 35.21
CA ALA A 44 -24.21 12.06 35.07
C ALA A 44 -24.80 13.43 34.66
N SER A 45 -24.26 14.54 35.17
CA SER A 45 -24.69 15.89 34.78
C SER A 45 -24.34 16.21 33.32
N GLN A 46 -23.17 15.76 32.84
CA GLN A 46 -22.82 15.87 31.43
C GLN A 46 -23.78 15.09 30.53
N TRP A 47 -24.27 13.92 30.96
CA TRP A 47 -25.27 13.17 30.22
C TRP A 47 -26.65 13.80 30.25
N ALA A 48 -27.15 14.15 31.43
CA ALA A 48 -28.47 14.74 31.60
C ALA A 48 -28.65 16.05 30.80
N SER A 49 -27.54 16.78 30.57
CA SER A 49 -27.54 18.01 29.78
C SER A 49 -27.35 17.81 28.28
N ARG A 50 -26.82 16.66 27.83
CA ARG A 50 -26.45 16.42 26.42
C ARG A 50 -27.37 15.42 25.70
N ASP A 51 -28.04 14.54 26.44
CA ASP A 51 -28.93 13.54 25.88
C ASP A 51 -30.26 13.47 26.67
N SER A 52 -31.38 13.59 25.95
CA SER A 52 -32.70 13.56 26.56
C SER A 52 -33.05 12.23 27.22
N HIS A 53 -32.38 11.12 26.87
CA HIS A 53 -32.58 9.82 27.52
C HIS A 53 -32.10 9.83 28.98
N PHE A 54 -31.08 10.63 29.28
CA PHE A 54 -30.51 10.75 30.63
C PHE A 54 -31.06 11.97 31.39
N ALA A 55 -32.05 12.68 30.86
CA ALA A 55 -32.64 13.85 31.51
C ALA A 55 -33.27 13.52 32.88
N ASN A 56 -33.72 12.28 33.08
CA ASN A 56 -34.26 11.79 34.35
C ASN A 56 -33.23 11.76 35.49
N LEU A 57 -31.93 11.68 35.18
CA LEU A 57 -30.86 11.65 36.16
C LEU A 57 -30.77 12.93 36.98
N GLN A 58 -31.27 14.06 36.46
CA GLN A 58 -31.23 15.35 37.17
C GLN A 58 -31.91 15.27 38.53
N SER A 59 -33.00 14.52 38.67
CA SER A 59 -33.69 14.31 39.95
C SER A 59 -32.83 13.60 41.01
N THR A 60 -32.03 12.63 40.58
CA THR A 60 -31.09 11.89 41.43
C THR A 60 -29.85 12.73 41.75
N ILE A 61 -29.39 13.53 40.79
CA ILE A 61 -28.30 14.51 40.97
C ILE A 61 -28.72 15.57 42.01
N ASP A 62 -29.94 16.10 41.94
CA ASP A 62 -30.43 17.13 42.86
C ASP A 62 -30.63 16.59 44.30
N SER A 63 -30.82 15.28 44.46
CA SER A 63 -31.03 14.61 45.75
C SER A 63 -29.83 13.78 46.26
N HIS A 64 -28.66 13.94 45.63
CA HIS A 64 -27.46 13.11 45.83
C HIS A 64 -26.95 12.99 47.27
N GLU A 65 -27.18 14.01 48.12
CA GLU A 65 -26.79 13.99 49.54
C GLU A 65 -27.50 12.90 50.35
N SER A 66 -28.61 12.36 49.82
CA SER A 66 -29.43 11.34 50.49
C SER A 66 -28.97 9.90 50.20
N TYR A 67 -28.00 9.71 49.30
CA TYR A 67 -27.55 8.41 48.82
C TYR A 67 -26.13 8.11 49.26
N GLU A 68 -25.89 6.86 49.68
CA GLU A 68 -24.53 6.33 49.85
C GLU A 68 -23.82 6.17 48.49
N LEU A 69 -22.47 6.16 48.47
CA LEU A 69 -21.70 6.20 47.22
C LEU A 69 -22.04 5.03 46.27
N ASP A 70 -22.19 3.82 46.78
CA ASP A 70 -22.48 2.65 45.96
C ASP A 70 -23.87 2.71 45.32
N GLU A 71 -24.86 3.25 46.04
CA GLU A 71 -26.22 3.46 45.54
C GLU A 71 -26.23 4.62 44.53
N LEU A 72 -25.44 5.65 44.77
CA LEU A 72 -25.28 6.76 43.84
C LEU A 72 -24.65 6.30 42.51
N VAL A 73 -23.60 5.48 42.56
CA VAL A 73 -22.97 4.88 41.35
C VAL A 73 -23.96 3.99 40.61
N GLU A 74 -24.70 3.15 41.33
CA GLU A 74 -25.74 2.28 40.75
C GLU A 74 -26.80 3.10 39.99
N GLN A 75 -27.35 4.14 40.61
CA GLN A 75 -28.44 4.94 40.05
C GLN A 75 -27.99 5.88 38.93
N LEU A 76 -26.76 6.40 39.00
CA LEU A 76 -26.27 7.42 38.06
C LEU A 76 -25.44 6.87 36.90
N LEU A 77 -24.72 5.75 37.10
CA LEU A 77 -23.71 5.27 36.16
C LEU A 77 -23.96 3.86 35.64
N ILE A 78 -24.75 3.04 36.34
CA ILE A 78 -25.01 1.63 35.96
C ILE A 78 -26.42 1.45 35.39
N ARG A 79 -27.45 1.62 36.23
CA ARG A 79 -28.87 1.46 35.83
C ARG A 79 -29.31 2.25 34.60
N PRO A 80 -28.84 3.49 34.39
CA PRO A 80 -29.25 4.25 33.22
C PRO A 80 -28.92 3.56 31.89
N PHE A 81 -27.96 2.64 31.89
CA PHE A 81 -27.57 1.85 30.71
C PHE A 81 -28.22 0.47 30.64
N THR A 82 -28.76 -0.05 31.75
CA THR A 82 -29.49 -1.33 31.74
C THR A 82 -30.93 -1.19 31.26
N ASP A 83 -31.48 0.03 31.36
CA ASP A 83 -32.89 0.31 31.04
C ASP A 83 -33.10 0.84 29.59
N ILE A 84 -32.03 0.94 28.78
CA ILE A 84 -32.07 1.46 27.41
C ILE A 84 -32.03 0.30 26.40
N ASP A 85 -32.96 0.32 25.43
CA ASP A 85 -33.02 -0.65 24.33
C ASP A 85 -31.74 -0.62 23.48
N GLU A 86 -31.09 -1.78 23.26
CA GLU A 86 -29.77 -1.93 22.60
C GLU A 86 -29.71 -1.38 21.15
N LEU A 87 -30.86 -1.10 20.54
CA LEU A 87 -31.02 -0.66 19.14
C LEU A 87 -30.72 0.83 18.88
N ILE A 88 -30.53 1.67 19.91
CA ILE A 88 -30.51 3.14 19.74
C ILE A 88 -29.11 3.78 19.81
N TYR A 89 -28.05 3.07 20.23
CA TYR A 89 -26.71 3.69 20.30
C TYR A 89 -25.76 3.33 19.15
N PRO A 90 -25.21 4.31 18.42
CA PRO A 90 -24.02 4.07 17.61
C PRO A 90 -22.89 3.64 18.55
N ALA A 91 -22.15 2.61 18.15
CA ALA A 91 -21.04 2.08 18.92
C ALA A 91 -20.09 3.18 19.43
N SER A 92 -19.78 3.13 20.74
CA SER A 92 -18.68 3.80 21.47
C SER A 92 -19.07 5.04 22.30
N ILE A 93 -19.65 4.84 23.49
CA ILE A 93 -19.61 5.87 24.54
C ILE A 93 -18.18 5.92 25.07
N VAL A 94 -17.47 7.02 24.80
CA VAL A 94 -16.08 7.20 25.21
C VAL A 94 -16.00 8.17 26.39
N PHE A 95 -15.33 7.73 27.45
CA PHE A 95 -15.04 8.49 28.65
C PHE A 95 -13.56 8.88 28.64
N LEU A 96 -13.27 10.18 28.60
CA LEU A 96 -11.91 10.65 28.79
C LEU A 96 -11.68 10.95 30.28
N VAL A 97 -10.79 10.20 30.91
CA VAL A 97 -10.38 10.47 32.30
C VAL A 97 -8.89 10.80 32.31
N ASP A 98 -8.56 12.03 32.69
CA ASP A 98 -7.19 12.55 32.69
C ASP A 98 -6.54 12.42 34.08
N ASP A 99 -5.27 12.01 34.10
CA ASP A 99 -4.39 11.90 35.29
C ASP A 99 -4.87 10.84 36.32
N LEU A 100 -4.84 9.56 35.90
CA LEU A 100 -5.26 8.44 36.75
C LEU A 100 -4.38 8.27 38.00
N GLU A 101 -3.12 8.75 37.98
CA GLU A 101 -2.28 8.82 39.18
C GLU A 101 -2.90 9.70 40.26
N ALA A 102 -3.43 10.87 39.89
CA ALA A 102 -4.11 11.75 40.82
C ALA A 102 -5.36 11.08 41.41
N ALA A 103 -6.12 10.36 40.59
CA ALA A 103 -7.32 9.64 41.00
C ALA A 103 -7.07 8.59 42.11
N LEU A 104 -5.86 8.02 42.17
CA LEU A 104 -5.46 7.06 43.19
C LEU A 104 -5.04 7.69 44.52
N GLN A 105 -4.83 9.01 44.57
CA GLN A 105 -4.44 9.72 45.78
C GLN A 105 -5.62 9.99 46.74
N HIS A 106 -6.84 9.60 46.35
CA HIS A 106 -8.01 9.72 47.20
C HIS A 106 -7.88 8.82 48.46
N PRO A 107 -8.09 9.35 49.68
CA PRO A 107 -7.84 8.61 50.92
C PRO A 107 -8.93 7.59 51.29
N GLY A 108 -10.05 7.56 50.56
CA GLY A 108 -11.17 6.64 50.83
C GLY A 108 -10.96 5.22 50.31
N GLU A 109 -11.75 4.26 50.82
CA GLU A 109 -11.66 2.83 50.45
C GLU A 109 -12.04 2.58 48.98
N THR A 110 -13.00 3.35 48.44
CA THR A 110 -13.38 3.32 47.03
C THR A 110 -12.74 4.50 46.30
N THR A 111 -12.03 4.22 45.20
CA THR A 111 -11.41 5.24 44.33
C THR A 111 -12.18 5.37 43.01
N ILE A 112 -11.91 6.44 42.24
CA ILE A 112 -12.48 6.62 40.90
C ILE A 112 -12.15 5.41 40.00
N VAL A 113 -10.96 4.83 40.15
CA VAL A 113 -10.56 3.61 39.41
C VAL A 113 -11.46 2.43 39.73
N ASP A 114 -11.91 2.29 40.97
CA ASP A 114 -12.79 1.19 41.39
C ASP A 114 -14.21 1.38 40.81
N VAL A 115 -14.68 2.63 40.70
CA VAL A 115 -15.93 2.96 40.00
C VAL A 115 -15.83 2.66 38.50
N ILE A 116 -14.73 3.04 37.84
CA ILE A 116 -14.47 2.72 36.42
C ILE A 116 -14.47 1.20 36.21
N LEU A 117 -13.81 0.45 37.09
CA LEU A 117 -13.77 -1.02 37.05
C LEU A 117 -15.15 -1.66 37.26
N ARG A 118 -16.02 -1.04 38.05
CA ARG A 118 -17.42 -1.48 38.21
C ARG A 118 -18.22 -1.23 36.93
N MET A 119 -18.10 -0.04 36.35
CA MET A 119 -18.75 0.29 35.07
C MET A 119 -18.31 -0.63 33.93
N LEU A 120 -17.01 -0.92 33.80
CA LEU A 120 -16.49 -1.85 32.80
C LEU A 120 -17.01 -3.29 32.96
N ARG A 121 -17.41 -3.68 34.18
CA ARG A 121 -18.02 -4.99 34.47
C ARG A 121 -19.51 -5.03 34.16
N GLU A 122 -20.22 -3.98 34.54
CA GLU A 122 -21.68 -3.98 34.63
C GLU A 122 -22.36 -3.26 33.45
N VAL A 123 -21.61 -2.45 32.68
CA VAL A 123 -22.16 -1.66 31.57
C VAL A 123 -21.53 -2.02 30.23
N HIS A 124 -22.35 -2.47 29.28
CA HIS A 124 -21.92 -2.87 27.94
C HIS A 124 -21.72 -1.68 26.99
N GLY A 125 -20.69 -1.71 26.15
CA GLY A 125 -20.45 -0.71 25.09
C GLY A 125 -19.72 0.58 25.53
N VAL A 126 -19.42 0.70 26.82
CA VAL A 126 -18.66 1.80 27.41
C VAL A 126 -17.15 1.62 27.16
N ARG A 127 -16.47 2.69 26.74
CA ARG A 127 -15.01 2.72 26.50
C ARG A 127 -14.37 3.83 27.29
N PHE A 128 -13.25 3.56 27.95
CA PHE A 128 -12.48 4.58 28.66
C PHE A 128 -11.19 4.89 27.89
N LEU A 129 -10.93 6.18 27.65
CA LEU A 129 -9.65 6.72 27.24
C LEU A 129 -9.01 7.33 28.49
N LEU A 130 -8.01 6.64 29.04
CA LEU A 130 -7.35 7.01 30.30
C LEU A 130 -5.98 7.61 29.99
N THR A 131 -5.64 8.74 30.60
CA THR A 131 -4.26 9.26 30.57
C THR A 131 -3.58 8.97 31.91
N ALA A 132 -2.35 8.45 31.83
CA ALA A 132 -1.56 8.10 33.01
C ALA A 132 -0.06 8.15 32.70
N GLN A 133 0.76 8.43 33.71
CA GLN A 133 2.22 8.26 33.71
C GLN A 133 2.68 6.82 33.94
N MET A 134 1.76 5.89 34.22
CA MET A 134 1.98 4.44 34.40
C MET A 134 2.95 4.10 35.53
N GLN A 135 2.79 4.76 36.68
CA GLN A 135 3.53 4.40 37.91
C GLN A 135 3.19 2.98 38.40
N PRO A 136 4.03 2.33 39.22
CA PRO A 136 3.87 0.92 39.60
C PRO A 136 2.49 0.56 40.21
N GLU A 137 1.91 1.47 40.99
CA GLU A 137 0.58 1.28 41.60
C GLU A 137 -0.55 1.35 40.57
N VAL A 138 -0.47 2.30 39.62
CA VAL A 138 -1.38 2.38 38.47
C VAL A 138 -1.24 1.14 37.60
N ARG A 139 -0.01 0.69 37.29
CA ARG A 139 0.22 -0.56 36.53
C ARG A 139 -0.38 -1.78 37.22
N ARG A 140 -0.35 -1.83 38.55
CA ARG A 140 -0.91 -2.96 39.31
C ARG A 140 -2.44 -2.98 39.22
N LYS A 141 -3.11 -1.84 39.44
CA LYS A 141 -4.57 -1.76 39.27
C LYS A 141 -5.02 -1.86 37.81
N MET A 142 -4.21 -1.39 36.85
CA MET A 142 -4.47 -1.58 35.41
C MET A 142 -4.19 -3.01 34.95
N ALA A 143 -3.28 -3.74 35.60
CA ALA A 143 -3.14 -5.17 35.37
C ALA A 143 -4.41 -5.92 35.82
N ASP A 144 -5.12 -5.45 36.84
CA ASP A 144 -6.44 -5.98 37.21
C ASP A 144 -7.51 -5.65 36.15
N VAL A 145 -7.45 -4.49 35.48
CA VAL A 145 -8.29 -4.17 34.29
C VAL A 145 -7.97 -5.11 33.12
N GLU A 146 -6.68 -5.32 32.81
CA GLU A 146 -6.25 -6.28 31.79
C GLU A 146 -6.69 -7.69 32.16
N LYS A 147 -6.56 -8.08 33.43
CA LYS A 147 -7.06 -9.37 33.93
C LYS A 147 -8.56 -9.49 33.75
N LEU A 148 -9.32 -8.42 34.00
CA LEU A 148 -10.77 -8.38 33.82
C LEU A 148 -11.16 -8.57 32.34
N ILE A 149 -10.38 -8.01 31.40
CA ILE A 149 -10.51 -8.25 29.95
C ILE A 149 -10.24 -9.74 29.62
N TYR A 150 -9.38 -10.40 30.39
CA TYR A 150 -9.06 -11.82 30.22
C TYR A 150 -9.91 -12.81 31.03
N GLU A 151 -10.55 -12.38 32.12
CA GLU A 151 -11.32 -13.17 33.10
C GLU A 151 -12.84 -13.08 32.92
N LEU A 152 -13.34 -12.36 31.90
CA LEU A 152 -14.76 -12.48 31.51
C LEU A 152 -15.12 -13.96 31.25
N PRO A 153 -16.26 -14.46 31.77
CA PRO A 153 -16.62 -15.86 31.66
C PRO A 153 -16.66 -16.34 30.19
N PRO A 154 -16.39 -17.63 29.91
CA PRO A 154 -16.37 -18.18 28.54
C PRO A 154 -17.65 -17.94 27.73
N THR A 155 -18.77 -17.68 28.41
CA THR A 155 -20.05 -17.30 27.80
C THR A 155 -19.99 -15.96 27.05
N PHE A 156 -19.14 -15.02 27.46
CA PHE A 156 -18.96 -13.71 26.80
C PHE A 156 -18.00 -13.74 25.59
N ARG A 157 -17.28 -14.84 25.37
CA ARG A 157 -16.33 -14.99 24.24
C ARG A 157 -16.88 -15.75 23.03
N ALA A 158 -18.13 -16.20 23.08
CA ALA A 158 -18.68 -17.05 22.02
C ALA A 158 -19.14 -16.26 20.79
N ILE A 159 -19.63 -15.02 20.96
CA ILE A 159 -20.14 -14.20 19.86
C ILE A 159 -19.00 -13.30 19.35
N PHE A 160 -18.56 -13.55 18.13
CA PHE A 160 -17.58 -12.70 17.47
C PHE A 160 -18.18 -11.34 17.10
N ASN A 161 -17.43 -10.26 17.34
CA ASN A 161 -17.83 -8.93 16.89
C ASN A 161 -17.38 -8.69 15.45
N PHE A 162 -18.28 -8.94 14.49
CA PHE A 162 -18.03 -8.67 13.08
C PHE A 162 -18.40 -7.24 12.65
N ALA A 163 -18.88 -6.37 13.54
CA ALA A 163 -19.30 -5.01 13.19
C ALA A 163 -18.19 -4.18 12.50
N PRO A 164 -16.91 -4.23 12.91
CA PRO A 164 -15.84 -3.54 12.19
C PRO A 164 -15.71 -4.01 10.73
N THR A 165 -15.78 -5.32 10.50
CA THR A 165 -15.71 -5.93 9.17
C THR A 165 -16.90 -5.53 8.31
N ILE A 166 -18.12 -5.55 8.88
CA ILE A 166 -19.36 -5.20 8.17
C ILE A 166 -19.38 -3.70 7.82
N ASN A 167 -18.99 -2.84 8.76
CA ASN A 167 -19.03 -1.38 8.59
C ASN A 167 -17.95 -0.86 7.62
N ALA A 168 -16.82 -1.56 7.50
CA ALA A 168 -15.77 -1.21 6.55
C ALA A 168 -16.17 -1.45 5.07
N MET A 169 -17.19 -2.28 4.81
CA MET A 169 -17.59 -2.62 3.44
C MET A 169 -18.43 -1.52 2.78
N PRO A 170 -18.24 -1.24 1.48
CA PRO A 170 -18.97 -0.19 0.77
C PRO A 170 -20.47 -0.52 0.62
N ASN A 171 -21.32 0.50 0.75
CA ASN A 171 -22.78 0.36 0.65
C ASN A 171 -23.30 0.24 -0.80
N ALA A 172 -22.51 0.63 -1.82
CA ALA A 172 -22.95 0.64 -3.22
C ALA A 172 -22.43 -0.60 -3.98
N LEU A 173 -23.34 -1.49 -4.36
CA LEU A 173 -23.03 -2.65 -5.22
C LEU A 173 -23.98 -2.66 -6.43
N PRO A 174 -23.47 -2.54 -7.68
CA PRO A 174 -24.30 -2.60 -8.89
C PRO A 174 -25.02 -3.95 -9.00
N GLY A 175 -26.33 -3.98 -9.22
CA GLY A 175 -27.11 -5.23 -9.32
C GLY A 175 -27.61 -5.78 -7.98
N PHE A 176 -27.37 -5.06 -6.87
CA PHE A 176 -27.77 -5.52 -5.54
C PHE A 176 -29.29 -5.57 -5.36
N SER A 177 -30.04 -4.68 -6.04
CA SER A 177 -31.51 -4.70 -6.04
C SER A 177 -32.08 -6.00 -6.60
N GLU A 178 -31.45 -6.55 -7.64
CA GLU A 178 -31.80 -7.83 -8.27
C GLU A 178 -31.44 -8.99 -7.35
N LEU A 179 -30.27 -8.94 -6.68
CA LEU A 179 -29.91 -9.90 -5.64
C LEU A 179 -30.97 -9.97 -4.54
N LEU A 180 -31.48 -8.82 -4.07
CA LEU A 180 -32.54 -8.80 -3.05
C LEU A 180 -33.83 -9.46 -3.53
N LEU A 181 -34.20 -9.28 -4.79
CA LEU A 181 -35.38 -9.92 -5.40
C LEU A 181 -35.20 -11.43 -5.58
N GLU A 182 -34.00 -11.90 -5.94
CA GLU A 182 -33.72 -13.33 -6.00
C GLU A 182 -33.73 -13.98 -4.62
N ILE A 183 -33.16 -13.30 -3.61
CA ILE A 183 -33.18 -13.77 -2.22
C ILE A 183 -34.63 -13.79 -1.70
N GLU A 184 -35.43 -12.77 -1.98
CA GLU A 184 -36.87 -12.75 -1.66
C GLU A 184 -37.59 -13.96 -2.27
N SER A 185 -37.40 -14.20 -3.56
CA SER A 185 -38.01 -15.34 -4.25
C SER A 185 -37.51 -16.68 -3.70
N TRP A 186 -36.24 -16.75 -3.28
CA TRP A 186 -35.69 -17.93 -2.65
C TRP A 186 -36.34 -18.17 -1.30
N LEU A 187 -36.31 -17.19 -0.39
CA LEU A 187 -36.81 -17.29 0.99
C LEU A 187 -38.31 -17.59 1.04
N THR A 188 -39.10 -17.03 0.13
CA THR A 188 -40.56 -17.23 0.09
C THR A 188 -41.00 -18.55 -0.54
N ASN A 189 -40.09 -19.31 -1.16
CA ASN A 189 -40.40 -20.60 -1.79
C ASN A 189 -40.02 -21.79 -0.89
N PRO A 190 -40.98 -22.51 -0.28
CA PRO A 190 -40.70 -23.64 0.62
C PRO A 190 -39.96 -24.82 -0.02
N GLU A 191 -40.10 -25.00 -1.34
CA GLU A 191 -39.47 -26.07 -2.11
C GLU A 191 -38.04 -25.72 -2.57
N ALA A 192 -37.57 -24.50 -2.29
CA ALA A 192 -36.25 -24.07 -2.69
C ALA A 192 -35.14 -24.72 -1.84
N PRO A 193 -33.92 -24.90 -2.38
CA PRO A 193 -32.82 -25.53 -1.64
C PRO A 193 -32.50 -24.79 -0.32
N GLN A 194 -32.14 -25.52 0.73
CA GLN A 194 -31.77 -24.93 2.02
C GLN A 194 -30.48 -24.11 1.96
N HIS A 195 -29.64 -24.35 0.96
CA HIS A 195 -28.42 -23.58 0.73
C HIS A 195 -28.59 -22.69 -0.49
N GLY A 196 -28.26 -21.41 -0.32
CA GLY A 196 -28.14 -20.45 -1.40
C GLY A 196 -26.81 -19.73 -1.28
N GLY A 197 -26.24 -19.25 -2.38
CA GLY A 197 -24.95 -18.58 -2.29
C GLY A 197 -24.55 -17.78 -3.51
N ILE A 198 -23.60 -16.89 -3.29
CA ILE A 198 -22.89 -16.13 -4.32
C ILE A 198 -21.49 -16.73 -4.46
N PHE A 199 -21.16 -17.13 -5.69
CA PHE A 199 -19.90 -17.79 -6.04
C PHE A 199 -19.28 -17.13 -7.27
N PRO A 200 -18.76 -15.89 -7.16
CA PRO A 200 -18.24 -15.19 -8.32
C PRO A 200 -16.90 -15.79 -8.78
N GLU A 201 -16.67 -15.74 -10.10
CA GLU A 201 -15.43 -16.23 -10.76
C GLU A 201 -14.20 -15.37 -10.40
N SER A 202 -14.41 -14.16 -9.86
CA SER A 202 -13.38 -13.22 -9.40
C SER A 202 -13.74 -12.57 -8.07
N TYR A 203 -12.77 -12.05 -7.30
CA TYR A 203 -12.95 -11.39 -5.99
C TYR A 203 -13.73 -10.04 -6.07
N CYS A 204 -14.93 -10.05 -6.63
CA CYS A 204 -15.75 -8.87 -6.87
C CYS A 204 -16.93 -8.84 -5.89
N GLY A 205 -16.71 -8.20 -4.75
CA GLY A 205 -17.79 -7.67 -3.90
C GLY A 205 -18.61 -8.67 -3.09
N LYS A 206 -18.27 -9.97 -3.03
CA LYS A 206 -19.05 -10.96 -2.24
C LYS A 206 -19.19 -10.61 -0.76
N SER A 207 -18.09 -10.24 -0.09
CA SER A 207 -18.09 -9.87 1.33
C SER A 207 -18.80 -8.54 1.56
N ALA A 208 -18.77 -7.65 0.55
CA ALA A 208 -19.57 -6.43 0.57
C ALA A 208 -21.07 -6.74 0.42
N ALA A 209 -21.46 -7.66 -0.45
CA ALA A 209 -22.85 -8.10 -0.61
C ALA A 209 -23.35 -8.74 0.69
N ALA A 210 -22.54 -9.62 1.28
CA ALA A 210 -22.84 -10.27 2.55
C ALA A 210 -23.00 -9.26 3.70
N ALA A 211 -22.07 -8.29 3.81
CA ALA A 211 -22.16 -7.20 4.78
C ALA A 211 -23.39 -6.31 4.57
N ASN A 212 -23.74 -6.02 3.31
CA ASN A 212 -24.87 -5.18 2.96
C ASN A 212 -26.23 -5.86 3.25
N LEU A 213 -26.34 -7.18 3.07
CA LEU A 213 -27.50 -7.96 3.53
C LEU A 213 -27.68 -7.87 5.05
N ILE A 214 -26.58 -7.88 5.81
CA ILE A 214 -26.62 -7.73 7.27
C ILE A 214 -27.03 -6.32 7.67
N LYS A 215 -26.50 -5.28 7.02
CA LYS A 215 -26.92 -3.89 7.29
C LYS A 215 -28.41 -3.68 7.05
N LEU A 216 -28.96 -4.28 5.98
CA LEU A 216 -30.41 -4.30 5.74
C LEU A 216 -31.17 -5.06 6.85
N SER A 217 -30.67 -6.22 7.27
CA SER A 217 -31.27 -6.99 8.36
C SER A 217 -31.23 -6.24 9.69
N GLN A 218 -30.15 -5.51 9.98
CA GLN A 218 -30.02 -4.72 11.19
C GLN A 218 -30.83 -3.41 11.14
N GLY A 219 -31.37 -3.04 9.97
CA GLY A 219 -32.04 -1.75 9.77
C GLY A 219 -31.11 -0.55 9.72
N SER A 220 -29.78 -0.75 9.72
CA SER A 220 -28.77 0.31 9.58
C SER A 220 -28.65 0.83 8.15
N TRP A 221 -29.15 0.06 7.19
CA TRP A 221 -29.34 0.49 5.81
C TRP A 221 -30.80 0.26 5.40
N ALA A 222 -31.41 1.24 4.74
CA ALA A 222 -32.80 1.14 4.30
C ALA A 222 -32.89 0.38 2.98
N VAL A 223 -33.95 -0.43 2.84
CA VAL A 223 -34.33 -1.04 1.56
C VAL A 223 -34.57 0.07 0.52
N PRO A 224 -34.06 -0.05 -0.72
CA PRO A 224 -34.34 0.90 -1.78
C PRO A 224 -35.84 1.17 -1.94
N PRO A 225 -36.30 2.44 -2.02
CA PRO A 225 -37.72 2.78 -2.06
C PRO A 225 -38.52 2.06 -3.14
N GLU A 226 -37.91 1.79 -4.30
CA GLU A 226 -38.54 1.02 -5.39
C GLU A 226 -38.84 -0.45 -5.06
N LEU A 227 -38.17 -1.03 -4.05
CA LEU A 227 -38.30 -2.43 -3.66
C LEU A 227 -39.18 -2.63 -2.42
N THR A 228 -39.48 -1.57 -1.67
CA THR A 228 -40.20 -1.66 -0.38
C THR A 228 -41.56 -2.36 -0.47
N THR A 229 -42.23 -2.31 -1.63
CA THR A 229 -43.52 -3.00 -1.84
C THR A 229 -43.39 -4.41 -2.40
N ARG A 230 -42.18 -4.81 -2.82
CA ARG A 230 -41.88 -6.09 -3.49
C ARG A 230 -41.17 -7.09 -2.57
N LEU A 231 -40.53 -6.61 -1.50
CA LEU A 231 -39.85 -7.44 -0.51
C LEU A 231 -40.74 -7.63 0.72
N THR A 232 -41.04 -8.89 1.06
CA THR A 232 -41.86 -9.29 2.21
C THR A 232 -41.08 -10.13 3.21
N ALA A 233 -40.15 -10.96 2.74
CA ALA A 233 -39.24 -11.77 3.57
C ALA A 233 -37.92 -11.03 3.85
N VAL A 234 -37.40 -10.27 2.90
CA VAL A 234 -36.19 -9.43 3.08
C VAL A 234 -36.58 -8.12 3.76
N ARG A 235 -36.52 -8.12 5.10
CA ARG A 235 -36.93 -7.01 5.98
C ARG A 235 -36.05 -6.96 7.23
N PRO A 236 -36.04 -5.88 8.01
CA PRO A 236 -35.28 -5.84 9.26
C PRO A 236 -35.52 -7.09 10.12
N GLY A 237 -34.43 -7.77 10.49
CA GLY A 237 -34.40 -9.00 11.28
C GLY A 237 -34.43 -10.32 10.49
N PHE A 238 -34.35 -10.30 9.15
CA PHE A 238 -34.46 -11.51 8.32
C PHE A 238 -33.23 -12.45 8.39
N ILE A 239 -32.05 -11.95 8.78
CA ILE A 239 -30.87 -12.76 9.07
C ILE A 239 -30.83 -13.05 10.56
N ALA A 240 -30.89 -14.33 10.92
CA ALA A 240 -30.96 -14.82 12.29
C ALA A 240 -29.58 -14.95 12.96
N ALA A 241 -28.55 -15.30 12.19
CA ALA A 241 -27.17 -15.37 12.65
C ALA A 241 -26.21 -15.18 11.47
N TYR A 242 -24.99 -14.73 11.73
CA TYR A 242 -23.97 -14.57 10.71
C TYR A 242 -22.55 -14.86 11.22
N HIS A 243 -21.66 -15.24 10.30
CA HIS A 243 -20.26 -15.52 10.59
C HIS A 243 -19.35 -15.11 9.43
N PHE A 244 -18.31 -14.32 9.72
CA PHE A 244 -17.29 -13.93 8.74
C PHE A 244 -15.95 -14.58 9.06
N TYR A 245 -15.20 -14.93 8.02
CA TYR A 245 -13.77 -15.11 8.16
C TYR A 245 -13.07 -13.77 8.47
N GLN A 246 -12.15 -13.78 9.42
CA GLN A 246 -11.28 -12.64 9.73
C GLN A 246 -9.83 -13.12 9.81
N SER A 247 -8.96 -12.55 8.97
CA SER A 247 -7.52 -12.87 8.97
C SER A 247 -6.84 -12.51 10.30
N THR A 248 -7.32 -11.46 10.97
CA THR A 248 -6.82 -10.98 12.25
C THR A 248 -7.26 -11.83 13.44
N ASP A 249 -8.28 -12.69 13.27
CA ASP A 249 -8.75 -13.61 14.31
C ASP A 249 -8.81 -15.05 13.78
N PRO A 250 -7.75 -15.86 13.97
CA PRO A 250 -7.68 -17.22 13.46
C PRO A 250 -8.71 -18.17 14.10
N ARG A 251 -9.43 -17.75 15.14
CA ARG A 251 -10.53 -18.53 15.72
C ARG A 251 -11.75 -18.58 14.78
N THR A 252 -11.88 -17.62 13.88
CA THR A 252 -13.01 -17.55 12.93
C THR A 252 -13.01 -18.70 11.90
N LYS A 253 -11.87 -19.36 11.65
CA LYS A 253 -11.81 -20.58 10.82
C LYS A 253 -12.05 -21.90 11.61
N ASN A 254 -12.18 -21.83 12.93
CA ASN A 254 -12.36 -23.02 13.77
C ASN A 254 -13.85 -23.42 13.84
N PRO A 255 -14.23 -24.64 13.41
CA PRO A 255 -15.63 -25.09 13.41
C PRO A 255 -16.31 -25.08 14.79
N ARG A 256 -15.57 -25.31 15.88
CA ARG A 256 -16.16 -25.29 17.23
C ARG A 256 -16.56 -23.88 17.64
N HIS A 257 -15.72 -22.89 17.31
CA HIS A 257 -16.02 -21.49 17.57
C HIS A 257 -17.13 -20.97 16.65
N PHE A 258 -17.18 -21.44 15.40
CA PHE A 258 -18.32 -21.20 14.51
C PHE A 258 -19.63 -21.71 15.13
N ILE A 259 -19.68 -22.97 15.58
CA ILE A 259 -20.87 -23.55 16.25
C ILE A 259 -21.27 -22.73 17.48
N GLN A 260 -20.29 -22.38 18.33
CA GLN A 260 -20.54 -21.58 19.54
C GLN A 260 -21.13 -20.20 19.20
N SER A 261 -20.56 -19.50 18.23
CA SER A 261 -20.99 -18.17 17.81
C SER A 261 -22.40 -18.18 17.22
N VAL A 262 -22.67 -19.11 16.30
CA VAL A 262 -23.98 -19.21 15.66
C VAL A 262 -25.05 -19.64 16.66
N ALA A 263 -24.79 -20.65 17.50
CA ALA A 263 -25.74 -21.10 18.52
C ALA A 263 -26.07 -19.99 19.53
N ALA A 264 -25.07 -19.19 19.93
CA ALA A 264 -25.27 -18.06 20.84
C ALA A 264 -26.14 -16.95 20.19
N GLN A 265 -25.87 -16.60 18.93
CA GLN A 265 -26.68 -15.63 18.18
C GLN A 265 -28.16 -16.10 18.06
N LEU A 266 -28.38 -17.37 17.72
CA LEU A 266 -29.71 -17.95 17.62
C LEU A 266 -30.43 -17.99 18.99
N ALA A 267 -29.71 -18.34 20.06
CA ALA A 267 -30.26 -18.37 21.42
C ALA A 267 -30.65 -16.98 21.94
N ASN A 268 -29.87 -15.95 21.58
CA ASN A 268 -30.20 -14.55 21.90
C ASN A 268 -31.43 -14.07 21.12
N ARG A 269 -31.56 -14.51 19.87
CA ARG A 269 -32.65 -14.08 19.00
C ARG A 269 -33.97 -14.81 19.29
N PHE A 270 -33.90 -16.09 19.63
CA PHE A 270 -35.06 -16.96 19.78
C PHE A 270 -35.07 -17.63 21.17
N PRO A 271 -35.83 -17.10 22.14
CA PRO A 271 -35.92 -17.67 23.48
C PRO A 271 -36.33 -19.14 23.49
N ALA A 272 -37.25 -19.54 22.59
CA ALA A 272 -37.69 -20.92 22.48
C ALA A 272 -36.56 -21.86 22.00
N TYR A 273 -35.73 -21.40 21.06
CA TYR A 273 -34.53 -22.14 20.65
C TYR A 273 -33.55 -22.31 21.81
N ASN A 274 -33.31 -21.26 22.60
CA ASN A 274 -32.46 -21.32 23.79
C ASN A 274 -32.93 -22.41 24.76
N GLU A 275 -34.23 -22.51 25.00
CA GLU A 275 -34.84 -23.57 25.82
C GLU A 275 -34.64 -24.96 25.21
N ALA A 276 -34.90 -25.13 23.91
CA ALA A 276 -34.70 -26.41 23.22
C ALA A 276 -33.23 -26.88 23.18
N VAL A 277 -32.28 -25.94 23.08
CA VAL A 277 -30.84 -26.23 23.20
C VAL A 277 -30.53 -26.74 24.61
N ARG A 278 -31.06 -26.08 25.66
CA ARG A 278 -30.89 -26.52 27.06
C ARG A 278 -31.41 -27.95 27.26
N GLU A 279 -32.61 -28.25 26.78
CA GLU A 279 -33.19 -29.60 26.87
C GLU A 279 -32.38 -30.65 26.10
N THR A 280 -31.88 -30.30 24.91
CA THR A 280 -31.07 -31.22 24.08
C THR A 280 -29.76 -31.58 24.78
N ILE A 281 -29.16 -30.62 25.47
CA ILE A 281 -27.90 -30.80 26.20
C ILE A 281 -28.13 -31.56 27.50
N ASP A 282 -29.17 -31.24 28.27
CA ASP A 282 -29.54 -31.98 29.48
C ASP A 282 -29.81 -33.46 29.17
N ARG A 283 -30.54 -33.76 28.09
CA ARG A 283 -30.75 -35.14 27.62
C ARG A 283 -29.44 -35.84 27.26
N TRP A 284 -28.53 -35.15 26.56
CA TRP A 284 -27.22 -35.71 26.19
C TRP A 284 -26.36 -35.98 27.43
N GLN A 285 -26.29 -35.05 28.39
CA GLN A 285 -25.55 -35.21 29.63
C GLN A 285 -26.08 -36.40 30.45
N LYS A 286 -27.40 -36.54 30.57
CA LYS A 286 -28.04 -37.70 31.22
C LYS A 286 -27.68 -39.03 30.54
N GLN A 287 -27.60 -39.06 29.20
CA GLN A 287 -27.18 -40.24 28.45
C GLN A 287 -25.71 -40.59 28.69
N GLN A 288 -24.81 -39.60 28.74
CA GLN A 288 -23.38 -39.81 29.05
C GLN A 288 -23.19 -40.33 30.48
N ALA A 289 -23.91 -39.79 31.46
CA ALA A 289 -23.88 -40.25 32.85
C ALA A 289 -24.38 -41.70 33.00
N ALA A 290 -25.42 -42.09 32.24
CA ALA A 290 -25.95 -43.46 32.23
C ALA A 290 -24.97 -44.48 31.62
N GLN A 291 -24.07 -44.06 30.73
CA GLN A 291 -23.07 -44.92 30.08
C GLN A 291 -21.81 -45.16 30.92
N LYS A 292 -21.76 -44.73 32.20
CA LYS A 292 -20.59 -44.83 33.10
C LYS A 292 -19.30 -44.23 32.51
N VAL A 293 -19.41 -43.22 31.64
CA VAL A 293 -18.27 -42.37 31.31
C VAL A 293 -18.09 -41.42 32.49
N GLN A 294 -16.99 -41.57 33.22
CA GLN A 294 -16.70 -40.82 34.44
C GLN A 294 -16.31 -39.38 34.08
N THR A 295 -17.29 -38.52 33.83
CA THR A 295 -17.09 -37.07 33.72
C THR A 295 -17.57 -36.40 35.00
N SER A 296 -16.63 -36.10 35.90
CA SER A 296 -16.87 -35.26 37.06
C SER A 296 -17.01 -33.81 36.62
N LEU A 297 -18.23 -33.28 36.60
CA LEU A 297 -18.48 -31.84 36.53
C LEU A 297 -19.55 -31.52 37.57
N ARG A 298 -19.12 -30.86 38.66
CA ARG A 298 -20.01 -30.10 39.52
C ARG A 298 -20.39 -28.84 38.75
N LEU A 299 -21.68 -28.56 38.66
CA LEU A 299 -22.17 -27.21 38.45
C LEU A 299 -21.81 -26.45 39.73
N ASP A 300 -20.89 -25.50 39.66
CA ASP A 300 -20.77 -24.48 40.70
C ASP A 300 -21.95 -23.52 40.49
N ASP A 301 -22.93 -23.61 41.38
CA ASP A 301 -24.19 -22.85 41.36
C ASP A 301 -24.03 -21.34 41.67
N ASP A 302 -22.81 -20.78 41.66
CA ASP A 302 -22.53 -19.39 42.06
C ASP A 302 -21.67 -18.62 41.04
N LEU A 303 -22.10 -18.56 39.77
CA LEU A 303 -21.56 -17.59 38.79
C LEU A 303 -22.69 -16.67 38.28
N PRO A 304 -22.62 -15.35 38.55
CA PRO A 304 -23.57 -14.39 37.99
C PRO A 304 -23.29 -14.24 36.49
N GLY A 305 -24.09 -14.93 35.68
CA GLY A 305 -23.94 -15.03 34.23
C GLY A 305 -25.03 -15.92 33.62
N GLU A 306 -26.27 -15.71 34.03
CA GLU A 306 -27.45 -16.43 33.56
C GLU A 306 -27.74 -16.11 32.08
N ASN A 307 -27.19 -16.84 31.10
CA ASN A 307 -27.97 -17.13 29.86
C ASN A 307 -27.47 -18.26 28.93
N HIS A 308 -26.18 -18.64 28.94
CA HIS A 308 -25.66 -19.71 28.04
C HIS A 308 -24.69 -20.72 28.70
N PRO A 309 -25.06 -21.36 29.83
CA PRO A 309 -24.19 -22.29 30.57
C PRO A 309 -23.70 -23.50 29.75
N TYR A 310 -24.31 -23.73 28.59
CA TYR A 310 -24.17 -24.91 27.78
C TYR A 310 -23.21 -24.77 26.57
N LEU A 311 -22.70 -23.57 26.26
CA LEU A 311 -21.69 -23.36 25.20
C LEU A 311 -20.33 -24.02 25.50
N SER A 312 -20.06 -24.30 26.78
CA SER A 312 -18.89 -25.04 27.27
C SER A 312 -18.91 -26.52 26.87
N VAL A 313 -20.10 -27.07 26.57
CA VAL A 313 -20.31 -28.49 26.26
C VAL A 313 -19.84 -28.85 24.85
N VAL A 314 -19.74 -27.87 23.94
CA VAL A 314 -19.22 -28.06 22.56
C VAL A 314 -17.86 -28.77 22.56
N ASN A 315 -16.99 -28.45 23.51
CA ASN A 315 -15.65 -29.03 23.61
C ASN A 315 -15.65 -30.50 24.05
N GLN A 316 -16.79 -31.01 24.52
CA GLN A 316 -16.97 -32.39 24.97
C GLN A 316 -17.58 -33.30 23.90
N MET A 317 -17.96 -32.74 22.75
CA MET A 317 -18.58 -33.43 21.62
C MET A 317 -17.64 -33.49 20.40
N SER A 318 -17.89 -34.40 19.45
CA SER A 318 -17.30 -34.27 18.11
C SER A 318 -17.85 -33.00 17.43
N VAL A 319 -17.12 -32.45 16.46
CA VAL A 319 -17.56 -31.22 15.75
C VAL A 319 -18.90 -31.44 15.05
N VAL A 320 -19.08 -32.60 14.42
CA VAL A 320 -20.32 -32.97 13.72
C VAL A 320 -21.48 -33.14 14.71
N ASP A 321 -21.27 -33.84 15.82
CA ASP A 321 -22.30 -34.00 16.87
C ASP A 321 -22.70 -32.66 17.50
N ALA A 322 -21.71 -31.78 17.72
CA ALA A 322 -21.97 -30.45 18.26
C ALA A 322 -22.82 -29.62 17.29
N PHE A 323 -22.52 -29.68 15.99
CA PHE A 323 -23.31 -28.97 14.98
C PHE A 323 -24.73 -29.51 14.90
N ASP A 324 -24.91 -30.83 14.81
CA ASP A 324 -26.24 -31.43 14.76
C ASP A 324 -27.06 -31.06 16.01
N ARG A 325 -26.50 -31.23 17.21
CA ARG A 325 -27.24 -31.03 18.47
C ARG A 325 -27.49 -29.57 18.82
N LEU A 326 -26.61 -28.67 18.40
CA LEU A 326 -26.71 -27.27 18.79
C LEU A 326 -27.30 -26.41 17.69
N ILE A 327 -27.09 -26.72 16.41
CA ILE A 327 -27.56 -25.90 15.29
C ILE A 327 -28.81 -26.49 14.65
N VAL A 328 -28.93 -27.82 14.56
CA VAL A 328 -29.98 -28.49 13.76
C VAL A 328 -31.12 -29.01 14.63
N GLN A 329 -30.83 -29.94 15.55
CA GLN A 329 -31.79 -30.64 16.41
C GLN A 329 -32.75 -29.74 17.19
N PRO A 330 -32.33 -28.59 17.77
CA PRO A 330 -33.25 -27.76 18.53
C PRO A 330 -34.46 -27.36 17.70
N TRP A 331 -34.28 -27.15 16.39
CA TRP A 331 -35.34 -26.76 15.46
C TRP A 331 -36.37 -27.86 15.18
N MET A 332 -36.07 -29.12 15.43
CA MET A 332 -36.92 -30.26 15.04
C MET A 332 -38.25 -30.33 15.82
N ASN A 333 -38.35 -29.62 16.94
CA ASN A 333 -39.56 -29.55 17.77
C ASN A 333 -40.42 -28.30 17.50
N PHE A 334 -40.04 -27.46 16.53
CA PHE A 334 -40.73 -26.21 16.23
C PHE A 334 -41.52 -26.30 14.92
N GLU A 335 -42.79 -25.87 14.96
CA GLU A 335 -43.53 -25.50 13.76
C GLU A 335 -43.21 -24.04 13.41
N GLN A 336 -42.17 -23.84 12.60
CA GLN A 336 -41.73 -22.52 12.15
C GLN A 336 -42.39 -22.17 10.80
N ALA A 337 -43.14 -21.07 10.74
CA ALA A 337 -43.79 -20.61 9.51
C ALA A 337 -42.87 -19.77 8.59
N GLU A 338 -41.84 -19.13 9.15
CA GLU A 338 -40.91 -18.24 8.43
C GLU A 338 -39.51 -18.85 8.34
N PRO A 339 -38.77 -18.63 7.23
CA PRO A 339 -37.43 -19.16 7.06
C PRO A 339 -36.44 -18.51 8.04
N ILE A 340 -35.54 -19.32 8.60
CA ILE A 340 -34.43 -18.87 9.44
C ILE A 340 -33.17 -18.85 8.58
N LEU A 341 -32.60 -17.67 8.35
CA LEU A 341 -31.42 -17.51 7.49
C LEU A 341 -30.14 -17.31 8.32
N ILE A 342 -29.13 -18.14 8.07
CA ILE A 342 -27.78 -18.01 8.61
C ILE A 342 -26.81 -17.65 7.48
N LEU A 343 -26.06 -16.56 7.63
CA LEU A 343 -25.11 -16.08 6.62
C LEU A 343 -23.67 -16.46 6.98
N VAL A 344 -22.92 -17.02 6.04
CA VAL A 344 -21.51 -17.37 6.22
C VAL A 344 -20.67 -16.79 5.08
N ASP A 345 -19.69 -15.95 5.40
CA ASP A 345 -18.79 -15.30 4.42
C ASP A 345 -17.33 -15.77 4.57
N GLY A 346 -16.66 -15.96 3.43
CA GLY A 346 -15.24 -16.32 3.34
C GLY A 346 -14.98 -17.82 3.49
N LEU A 347 -15.82 -18.67 2.89
CA LEU A 347 -15.69 -20.13 3.00
C LEU A 347 -14.36 -20.64 2.42
N GLU A 348 -13.86 -20.02 1.34
CA GLU A 348 -12.60 -20.38 0.70
C GLU A 348 -11.41 -20.26 1.66
N ASP A 349 -11.40 -19.22 2.50
CA ASP A 349 -10.34 -19.00 3.48
C ASP A 349 -10.45 -19.96 4.68
N MET A 350 -11.68 -20.40 5.01
CA MET A 350 -11.93 -21.38 6.07
C MET A 350 -11.46 -22.80 5.69
N LEU A 351 -11.18 -23.08 4.42
CA LEU A 351 -10.54 -24.34 3.99
C LEU A 351 -9.12 -24.49 4.54
N THR A 352 -8.46 -23.38 4.91
CA THR A 352 -7.11 -23.38 5.52
C THR A 352 -7.09 -23.86 6.98
N TYR A 353 -8.20 -24.40 7.48
CA TYR A 353 -8.25 -25.00 8.81
C TYR A 353 -7.62 -26.39 8.82
N GLU A 354 -6.60 -26.60 9.64
CA GLU A 354 -5.81 -27.85 9.69
C GLU A 354 -6.49 -29.00 10.45
N GLY A 355 -7.70 -28.80 10.98
CA GLY A 355 -8.42 -29.84 11.73
C GLY A 355 -9.19 -30.82 10.84
N ALA A 356 -9.62 -31.93 11.45
CA ALA A 356 -10.24 -33.06 10.74
C ALA A 356 -11.56 -32.75 10.01
N THR A 357 -12.26 -31.68 10.40
CA THR A 357 -13.52 -31.26 9.77
C THR A 357 -13.48 -29.75 9.60
N THR A 358 -13.71 -29.25 8.38
CA THR A 358 -13.78 -27.81 8.08
C THR A 358 -15.22 -27.30 8.14
N ILE A 359 -15.42 -25.98 8.24
CA ILE A 359 -16.76 -25.37 8.23
C ILE A 359 -17.51 -25.69 6.91
N PRO A 360 -16.91 -25.55 5.71
CA PRO A 360 -17.59 -25.94 4.47
C PRO A 360 -18.02 -27.42 4.46
N ALA A 361 -17.16 -28.34 4.93
CA ALA A 361 -17.49 -29.75 5.00
C ALA A 361 -18.63 -30.05 5.99
N LEU A 362 -18.71 -29.29 7.09
CA LEU A 362 -19.78 -29.40 8.08
C LEU A 362 -21.13 -28.97 7.52
N LEU A 363 -21.15 -27.85 6.80
CA LEU A 363 -22.36 -27.33 6.14
C LEU A 363 -22.89 -28.30 5.07
N ALA A 364 -21.99 -28.94 4.31
CA ALA A 364 -22.36 -29.89 3.25
C ALA A 364 -22.96 -31.22 3.76
N GLN A 365 -22.65 -31.62 5.00
CA GLN A 365 -23.07 -32.91 5.57
C GLN A 365 -24.37 -32.84 6.37
N ALA A 366 -24.89 -31.64 6.63
CA ALA A 366 -26.01 -31.44 7.53
C ALA A 366 -27.37 -31.75 6.87
N SER A 367 -28.20 -32.53 7.56
CA SER A 367 -29.62 -32.69 7.20
C SER A 367 -30.43 -31.57 7.85
N LEU A 368 -30.76 -30.53 7.08
CA LEU A 368 -31.41 -29.32 7.59
C LEU A 368 -32.95 -29.40 7.51
N PRO A 369 -33.68 -28.92 8.53
CA PRO A 369 -35.11 -28.65 8.41
C PRO A 369 -35.41 -27.72 7.22
N ALA A 370 -36.58 -27.88 6.58
CA ALA A 370 -36.92 -27.13 5.37
C ALA A 370 -36.92 -25.60 5.54
N PHE A 371 -37.17 -25.11 6.75
CA PHE A 371 -37.17 -23.67 7.06
C PHE A 371 -35.80 -23.11 7.44
N LEU A 372 -34.80 -23.95 7.78
CA LEU A 372 -33.46 -23.49 8.16
C LEU A 372 -32.59 -23.40 6.92
N ARG A 373 -32.07 -22.20 6.63
CA ARG A 373 -31.33 -21.89 5.41
C ARG A 373 -29.98 -21.28 5.67
N PHE A 374 -29.03 -21.57 4.79
CA PHE A 374 -27.71 -20.97 4.80
C PHE A 374 -27.48 -20.13 3.54
N PHE A 375 -27.06 -18.89 3.73
CA PHE A 375 -26.52 -18.05 2.66
C PHE A 375 -24.99 -18.13 2.70
N LEU A 376 -24.39 -18.65 1.63
CA LEU A 376 -22.94 -18.89 1.52
C LEU A 376 -22.32 -17.85 0.58
N ALA A 377 -21.34 -17.10 1.07
CA ALA A 377 -20.52 -16.21 0.25
C ALA A 377 -19.10 -16.78 0.17
N ALA A 378 -18.75 -17.28 -1.02
CA ALA A 378 -17.44 -17.86 -1.31
C ALA A 378 -16.99 -17.44 -2.70
N ASN A 379 -15.70 -17.41 -3.01
CA ASN A 379 -15.31 -17.34 -4.43
C ASN A 379 -15.56 -18.68 -5.11
N GLU A 380 -15.60 -18.67 -6.45
CA GLU A 380 -15.54 -19.91 -7.19
C GLU A 380 -14.22 -20.63 -6.90
N ASP A 381 -14.32 -21.76 -6.18
CA ASP A 381 -13.18 -22.56 -5.76
C ASP A 381 -13.48 -24.05 -6.06
N PRO A 382 -12.58 -24.78 -6.74
CA PRO A 382 -12.80 -26.17 -7.10
C PRO A 382 -13.10 -27.10 -5.91
N THR A 383 -12.52 -26.80 -4.74
CA THR A 383 -12.72 -27.58 -3.52
C THR A 383 -14.08 -27.28 -2.91
N ILE A 384 -14.49 -26.01 -2.85
CA ILE A 384 -15.85 -25.61 -2.43
C ILE A 384 -16.89 -26.24 -3.36
N ASN A 385 -16.69 -26.13 -4.68
CA ASN A 385 -17.56 -26.73 -5.69
C ASN A 385 -17.63 -28.25 -5.52
N SER A 386 -16.49 -28.92 -5.25
CA SER A 386 -16.47 -30.35 -4.99
C SER A 386 -17.20 -30.73 -3.70
N ILE A 387 -17.00 -29.99 -2.60
CA ILE A 387 -17.65 -30.24 -1.30
C ILE A 387 -19.16 -30.16 -1.43
N PHE A 388 -19.65 -29.19 -2.21
CA PHE A 388 -21.08 -28.95 -2.37
C PHE A 388 -21.69 -29.60 -3.63
N SER A 389 -20.90 -30.29 -4.45
CA SER A 389 -21.33 -30.91 -5.71
C SER A 389 -22.49 -31.90 -5.58
N SER A 390 -22.62 -32.53 -4.42
CA SER A 390 -23.63 -33.56 -4.13
C SER A 390 -24.92 -33.01 -3.54
N MET A 391 -25.06 -31.69 -3.36
CA MET A 391 -26.25 -31.10 -2.74
C MET A 391 -26.85 -29.96 -3.59
N PRO A 392 -28.18 -29.75 -3.54
CA PRO A 392 -28.80 -28.64 -4.25
C PRO A 392 -28.42 -27.31 -3.58
N ILE A 393 -27.85 -26.40 -4.36
CA ILE A 393 -27.59 -25.00 -3.97
C ILE A 393 -28.31 -24.07 -4.95
N LYS A 394 -28.98 -23.04 -4.42
CA LYS A 394 -29.45 -21.91 -5.23
C LYS A 394 -28.29 -20.93 -5.45
N ASN A 395 -27.74 -20.92 -6.66
CA ASN A 395 -26.76 -19.90 -7.06
C ASN A 395 -27.46 -18.58 -7.38
N PHE A 396 -26.94 -17.49 -6.81
CA PHE A 396 -27.41 -16.12 -7.06
C PHE A 396 -26.44 -15.43 -8.02
N PHE A 397 -26.87 -15.24 -9.27
CA PHE A 397 -26.04 -14.69 -10.35
C PHE A 397 -26.25 -13.19 -10.52
N TRP A 398 -26.27 -12.43 -9.41
CA TRP A 398 -26.56 -10.99 -9.42
C TRP A 398 -25.63 -10.16 -10.33
N GLN A 399 -24.40 -10.63 -10.56
CA GLN A 399 -23.46 -10.04 -11.52
C GLN A 399 -23.94 -10.15 -12.97
N GLN A 400 -24.59 -11.26 -13.34
CA GLN A 400 -25.21 -11.40 -14.67
C GLN A 400 -26.36 -10.40 -14.87
N PHE A 401 -26.98 -9.89 -13.80
CA PHE A 401 -27.96 -8.80 -13.91
C PHE A 401 -27.31 -7.44 -14.16
N VAL A 402 -26.08 -7.22 -13.72
CA VAL A 402 -25.28 -6.04 -14.11
C VAL A 402 -24.95 -6.12 -15.60
N GLU A 403 -24.55 -7.29 -16.07
CA GLU A 403 -24.29 -7.58 -17.48
C GLU A 403 -25.57 -7.49 -18.34
N GLN A 404 -26.73 -7.90 -17.80
CA GLN A 404 -28.02 -7.78 -18.48
C GLN A 404 -28.61 -6.36 -18.42
N GLN A 405 -28.40 -5.57 -17.38
CA GLN A 405 -28.80 -4.15 -17.31
C GLN A 405 -27.93 -3.27 -18.24
N GLN A 406 -26.75 -3.74 -18.63
CA GLN A 406 -25.94 -3.16 -19.72
C GLN A 406 -26.47 -3.48 -21.13
N THR A 407 -27.56 -4.26 -21.27
CA THR A 407 -28.22 -4.53 -22.57
C THR A 407 -29.20 -3.45 -23.02
N GLY A 408 -29.47 -2.45 -22.18
CA GLY A 408 -29.87 -1.14 -22.68
C GLY A 408 -28.62 -0.41 -23.14
N THR A 409 -28.19 -0.62 -24.39
CA THR A 409 -26.95 -0.04 -24.95
C THR A 409 -26.77 1.41 -24.45
N PRO A 410 -25.78 1.70 -23.59
CA PRO A 410 -25.43 3.07 -23.28
C PRO A 410 -25.14 3.78 -24.61
N PRO A 411 -25.53 5.06 -24.79
CA PRO A 411 -25.18 5.77 -26.01
C PRO A 411 -23.67 5.66 -26.23
N LEU A 412 -23.26 5.34 -27.46
CA LEU A 412 -21.86 5.25 -27.82
C LEU A 412 -21.18 6.59 -27.56
N GLY A 413 -20.02 6.58 -26.91
CA GLY A 413 -19.32 7.79 -26.54
C GLY A 413 -17.81 7.57 -26.45
N SER A 414 -17.04 8.47 -27.07
CA SER A 414 -15.60 8.59 -26.89
C SER A 414 -15.27 10.01 -26.49
N GLU A 415 -14.40 10.15 -25.50
CA GLU A 415 -13.85 11.42 -25.03
C GLU A 415 -12.36 11.48 -25.36
N PHE A 416 -11.90 12.58 -25.95
CA PHE A 416 -10.48 12.84 -26.13
C PHE A 416 -9.82 13.17 -24.78
N VAL A 417 -8.78 12.42 -24.43
CA VAL A 417 -8.02 12.65 -23.19
C VAL A 417 -6.78 13.49 -23.47
N ALA A 418 -5.94 13.04 -24.41
CA ALA A 418 -4.69 13.73 -24.75
C ALA A 418 -4.10 13.26 -26.09
N ASP A 419 -3.29 14.12 -26.70
CA ASP A 419 -2.33 13.71 -27.71
C ASP A 419 -1.22 12.90 -27.04
N PHE A 420 -1.09 11.62 -27.39
CA PHE A 420 -0.07 10.76 -26.80
C PHE A 420 1.25 10.83 -27.57
N THR A 421 1.20 11.02 -28.89
CA THR A 421 2.39 11.37 -29.69
C THR A 421 2.11 12.57 -30.59
N LEU A 422 3.19 13.23 -31.02
CA LEU A 422 3.22 14.27 -32.05
C LEU A 422 2.24 15.43 -31.79
N PRO A 423 2.64 16.44 -30.99
CA PRO A 423 1.82 17.62 -30.72
C PRO A 423 1.37 18.35 -31.98
N ASP A 424 0.29 19.12 -31.86
CA ASP A 424 -0.17 19.99 -32.95
C ASP A 424 0.95 20.97 -33.40
N GLU A 425 0.99 21.22 -34.70
CA GLU A 425 2.00 22.03 -35.40
C GLU A 425 3.41 21.42 -35.44
N SER A 426 3.55 20.12 -35.18
CA SER A 426 4.84 19.41 -35.35
C SER A 426 5.37 19.52 -36.79
N ALA A 427 6.65 19.87 -36.93
CA ALA A 427 7.31 19.98 -38.22
C ALA A 427 7.78 18.60 -38.74
N VAL A 428 7.43 18.25 -39.97
CA VAL A 428 7.80 17.00 -40.65
C VAL A 428 8.27 17.27 -42.07
N ARG A 429 9.16 16.43 -42.61
CA ARG A 429 9.60 16.54 -44.01
C ARG A 429 8.50 16.10 -44.99
N PRO A 430 8.50 16.62 -46.23
CA PRO A 430 7.64 16.11 -47.29
C PRO A 430 7.80 14.59 -47.45
N LYS A 431 6.67 13.86 -47.54
CA LYS A 431 6.61 12.39 -47.69
C LYS A 431 7.18 11.58 -46.51
N GLN A 432 7.48 12.21 -45.38
CA GLN A 432 7.97 11.51 -44.20
C GLN A 432 6.86 10.65 -43.56
N LEU A 433 7.22 9.41 -43.20
CA LEU A 433 6.38 8.53 -42.37
C LEU A 433 6.49 8.93 -40.90
N PHE A 434 5.35 8.99 -40.20
CA PHE A 434 5.28 9.25 -38.77
C PHE A 434 4.07 8.52 -38.16
N THR A 435 4.08 8.31 -36.84
CA THR A 435 2.96 7.66 -36.12
C THR A 435 2.31 8.66 -35.18
N LYS A 436 1.01 8.84 -35.33
CA LYS A 436 0.18 9.65 -34.43
C LYS A 436 -0.60 8.73 -33.50
N THR A 437 -0.56 9.01 -32.20
CA THR A 437 -1.31 8.28 -31.18
C THR A 437 -2.15 9.26 -30.39
N TRP A 438 -3.43 8.94 -30.25
CA TRP A 438 -4.35 9.65 -29.37
C TRP A 438 -4.74 8.76 -28.20
N ARG A 439 -4.93 9.35 -27.02
CA ARG A 439 -5.58 8.68 -25.90
C ARG A 439 -7.06 9.05 -25.86
N LEU A 440 -7.92 8.05 -25.93
CA LEU A 440 -9.37 8.20 -25.83
C LEU A 440 -9.89 7.46 -24.60
N ARG A 441 -10.94 8.00 -23.98
CA ARG A 441 -11.69 7.31 -22.92
C ARG A 441 -13.04 6.85 -23.46
N ASN A 442 -13.41 5.61 -23.16
CA ASN A 442 -14.76 5.11 -23.45
C ASN A 442 -15.75 5.68 -22.44
N ARG A 443 -16.74 6.45 -22.91
CA ARG A 443 -17.79 7.05 -22.08
C ARG A 443 -19.17 6.41 -22.31
N GLY A 444 -19.25 5.40 -23.18
CA GLY A 444 -20.49 4.76 -23.61
C GLY A 444 -20.46 3.26 -23.43
N ALA A 445 -21.05 2.53 -24.38
CA ALA A 445 -21.00 1.07 -24.41
C ALA A 445 -19.59 0.54 -24.72
N ASN A 446 -19.31 -0.71 -24.35
CA ASN A 446 -18.04 -1.38 -24.66
C ASN A 446 -17.70 -1.29 -26.16
N TRP A 447 -16.49 -0.83 -26.49
CA TRP A 447 -16.00 -0.88 -27.87
C TRP A 447 -15.48 -2.29 -28.12
N SER A 448 -16.07 -3.00 -29.09
CA SER A 448 -15.77 -4.41 -29.39
C SER A 448 -15.32 -4.59 -30.84
N ASP A 449 -15.07 -5.83 -31.26
CA ASP A 449 -14.63 -6.17 -32.61
C ASP A 449 -15.50 -5.49 -33.69
N GLY A 450 -14.83 -4.80 -34.62
CA GLY A 450 -15.46 -4.04 -35.71
C GLY A 450 -15.55 -2.53 -35.45
N PHE A 451 -15.31 -2.05 -34.24
CA PHE A 451 -15.14 -0.62 -33.98
C PHE A 451 -13.80 -0.12 -34.53
N SER A 452 -13.79 1.10 -35.03
CA SER A 452 -12.59 1.70 -35.62
C SER A 452 -12.53 3.21 -35.39
N LEU A 453 -11.32 3.77 -35.44
CA LEU A 453 -11.10 5.20 -35.61
C LEU A 453 -10.98 5.48 -37.10
N ALA A 454 -11.93 6.21 -37.67
CA ALA A 454 -12.04 6.43 -39.10
C ALA A 454 -11.83 7.90 -39.48
N PHE A 455 -11.25 8.10 -40.66
CA PHE A 455 -10.97 9.41 -41.22
C PHE A 455 -12.27 10.12 -41.59
N VAL A 456 -12.40 11.39 -41.18
CA VAL A 456 -13.61 12.20 -41.38
C VAL A 456 -13.36 13.31 -42.39
N GLU A 457 -12.33 14.13 -42.16
CA GLU A 457 -12.07 15.32 -42.98
C GLU A 457 -10.59 15.74 -42.97
N GLY A 458 -10.22 16.59 -43.94
CA GLY A 458 -8.86 17.09 -44.14
C GLY A 458 -8.06 16.27 -45.14
N VAL A 459 -6.75 16.13 -44.89
CA VAL A 459 -5.84 15.32 -45.71
C VAL A 459 -5.60 14.00 -44.98
N PRO A 460 -5.99 12.83 -45.52
CA PRO A 460 -5.95 11.58 -44.78
C PRO A 460 -4.55 11.12 -44.38
N MET A 461 -3.51 11.53 -45.12
CA MET A 461 -2.10 11.19 -44.87
C MET A 461 -1.80 9.68 -44.82
N THR A 462 -2.77 8.79 -45.02
CA THR A 462 -2.59 7.34 -45.04
C THR A 462 -3.54 6.71 -46.06
N ALA A 463 -3.21 5.48 -46.48
CA ALA A 463 -4.10 4.67 -47.30
C ALA A 463 -5.19 3.97 -46.46
N THR A 464 -4.95 3.78 -45.16
CA THR A 464 -5.87 3.10 -44.25
C THR A 464 -6.79 4.12 -43.57
N LEU A 465 -7.97 4.35 -44.14
CA LEU A 465 -8.92 5.36 -43.65
C LEU A 465 -9.75 4.91 -42.43
N SER A 466 -9.54 3.70 -41.93
CA SER A 466 -10.22 3.14 -40.75
C SER A 466 -9.26 2.23 -40.02
N GLN A 467 -8.95 2.58 -38.77
CA GLN A 467 -8.02 1.86 -37.90
C GLN A 467 -8.81 1.11 -36.83
N PRO A 468 -8.78 -0.24 -36.79
CA PRO A 468 -9.44 -0.99 -35.72
C PRO A 468 -8.95 -0.57 -34.34
N VAL A 469 -9.87 -0.51 -33.37
CA VAL A 469 -9.58 -0.14 -31.98
C VAL A 469 -9.66 -1.36 -31.06
N PRO A 470 -8.83 -1.44 -30.01
CA PRO A 470 -8.89 -2.54 -29.05
C PRO A 470 -10.22 -2.61 -28.29
N ASN A 471 -10.54 -3.80 -27.78
CA ASN A 471 -11.67 -3.98 -26.87
C ASN A 471 -11.51 -3.05 -25.65
N THR A 472 -12.40 -2.08 -25.50
CA THR A 472 -12.25 -1.01 -24.50
C THR A 472 -13.53 -0.91 -23.67
N PRO A 473 -13.53 -1.41 -22.41
CA PRO A 473 -14.67 -1.31 -21.50
C PRO A 473 -15.11 0.12 -21.18
N PRO A 474 -16.39 0.35 -20.81
CA PRO A 474 -16.85 1.66 -20.36
C PRO A 474 -16.00 2.20 -19.20
N GLY A 475 -15.57 3.46 -19.30
CA GLY A 475 -14.72 4.14 -18.32
C GLY A 475 -13.22 3.99 -18.55
N GLU A 476 -12.79 2.99 -19.33
CA GLU A 476 -11.36 2.74 -19.60
C GLU A 476 -10.79 3.71 -20.65
N GLU A 477 -9.47 3.91 -20.59
CA GLU A 477 -8.70 4.67 -21.57
C GLU A 477 -7.91 3.74 -22.49
N VAL A 478 -7.79 4.12 -23.75
CA VAL A 478 -7.02 3.38 -24.76
C VAL A 478 -6.21 4.33 -25.63
N ASN A 479 -4.99 3.90 -25.97
CA ASN A 479 -4.14 4.59 -26.94
C ASN A 479 -4.38 4.01 -28.34
N ILE A 480 -4.79 4.84 -29.30
CA ILE A 480 -5.02 4.43 -30.69
C ILE A 480 -3.95 5.07 -31.58
N SER A 481 -3.14 4.24 -32.23
CA SER A 481 -2.04 4.68 -33.10
C SER A 481 -2.35 4.48 -34.58
N ILE A 482 -2.05 5.49 -35.40
CA ILE A 482 -2.14 5.45 -36.87
C ILE A 482 -0.79 5.86 -37.47
N SER A 483 -0.31 5.07 -38.43
CA SER A 483 0.84 5.43 -39.27
C SER A 483 0.39 6.32 -40.43
N LEU A 484 1.01 7.49 -40.54
CA LEU A 484 0.69 8.56 -41.47
C LEU A 484 1.94 8.95 -42.29
N THR A 485 1.71 9.52 -43.46
CA THR A 485 2.71 10.02 -44.42
C THR A 485 2.43 11.48 -44.70
N ALA A 486 3.41 12.33 -44.39
CA ALA A 486 3.33 13.77 -44.62
C ALA A 486 3.10 14.09 -46.10
N PRO A 487 2.22 15.04 -46.45
CA PRO A 487 2.01 15.46 -47.83
C PRO A 487 3.30 15.95 -48.50
N ALA A 488 3.37 15.87 -49.83
CA ALA A 488 4.53 16.37 -50.58
C ALA A 488 4.59 17.91 -50.65
N GLN A 489 3.44 18.57 -50.47
CA GLN A 489 3.32 20.02 -50.52
C GLN A 489 3.66 20.63 -49.16
N ALA A 490 4.57 21.59 -49.13
CA ALA A 490 4.90 22.36 -47.92
C ALA A 490 3.69 23.17 -47.41
N GLY A 491 3.62 23.37 -46.10
CA GLY A 491 2.54 24.12 -45.44
C GLY A 491 1.86 23.34 -44.30
N HIS A 492 0.81 23.95 -43.73
CA HIS A 492 0.04 23.34 -42.65
C HIS A 492 -0.96 22.33 -43.22
N HIS A 493 -1.03 21.15 -42.62
CA HIS A 493 -2.00 20.12 -42.99
C HIS A 493 -2.71 19.59 -41.74
N LEU A 494 -3.99 19.28 -41.90
CA LEU A 494 -4.88 18.76 -40.86
C LEU A 494 -5.48 17.45 -41.36
N SER A 495 -5.50 16.43 -40.50
CA SER A 495 -6.30 15.21 -40.70
C SER A 495 -7.17 15.00 -39.47
N VAL A 496 -8.48 14.87 -39.65
CA VAL A 496 -9.46 14.70 -38.58
C VAL A 496 -10.05 13.29 -38.64
N TRP A 497 -10.22 12.69 -37.48
CA TRP A 497 -10.65 11.31 -37.28
C TRP A 497 -11.71 11.24 -36.18
N GLN A 498 -12.59 10.25 -36.23
CA GLN A 498 -13.64 10.04 -35.24
C GLN A 498 -13.94 8.54 -35.10
N MET A 499 -14.38 8.14 -33.91
CA MET A 499 -14.78 6.75 -33.66
C MET A 499 -15.97 6.36 -34.53
N CYS A 500 -15.98 5.12 -34.97
CA CYS A 500 -16.92 4.57 -35.94
C CYS A 500 -17.28 3.12 -35.56
N THR A 501 -18.56 2.77 -35.60
CA THR A 501 -19.05 1.41 -35.34
C THR A 501 -18.76 0.47 -36.51
N ALA A 502 -18.96 -0.85 -36.29
CA ALA A 502 -18.89 -1.85 -37.35
C ALA A 502 -19.83 -1.57 -38.54
N ASP A 503 -20.98 -0.92 -38.28
CA ASP A 503 -21.94 -0.50 -39.29
C ASP A 503 -21.60 0.84 -39.97
N GLY A 504 -20.45 1.45 -39.64
CA GLY A 504 -19.99 2.71 -40.23
C GLY A 504 -20.60 3.97 -39.59
N ILE A 505 -21.18 3.88 -38.39
CA ILE A 505 -21.81 5.02 -37.70
C ILE A 505 -20.77 5.73 -36.84
N PHE A 506 -20.57 7.03 -37.07
CA PHE A 506 -19.64 7.85 -36.30
C PHE A 506 -20.21 8.27 -34.93
N PHE A 507 -19.37 8.33 -33.90
CA PHE A 507 -19.75 8.76 -32.55
C PHE A 507 -18.57 9.38 -31.77
N GLY A 508 -18.89 10.10 -30.70
CA GLY A 508 -17.90 10.70 -29.78
C GLY A 508 -17.08 11.86 -30.35
N ASP A 509 -16.00 12.23 -29.67
CA ASP A 509 -15.16 13.37 -30.02
C ASP A 509 -14.39 13.18 -31.34
N HIS A 510 -14.18 14.29 -32.06
CA HIS A 510 -13.19 14.35 -33.13
C HIS A 510 -11.80 14.45 -32.53
N VAL A 511 -10.86 13.70 -33.08
CA VAL A 511 -9.43 13.86 -32.85
C VAL A 511 -8.73 14.24 -34.13
N TRP A 512 -7.61 14.95 -34.02
CA TRP A 512 -6.92 15.44 -35.20
C TRP A 512 -5.41 15.33 -35.09
N VAL A 513 -4.76 15.45 -36.24
CA VAL A 513 -3.33 15.68 -36.34
C VAL A 513 -3.09 16.91 -37.19
N LYS A 514 -2.37 17.87 -36.62
CA LYS A 514 -1.97 19.10 -37.27
C LYS A 514 -0.45 19.13 -37.41
N ILE A 515 0.05 19.18 -38.63
CA ILE A 515 1.50 19.19 -38.93
C ILE A 515 1.87 20.35 -39.84
N VAL A 516 3.16 20.74 -39.78
CA VAL A 516 3.78 21.67 -40.73
C VAL A 516 4.76 20.89 -41.60
N VAL A 517 4.50 20.83 -42.90
CA VAL A 517 5.44 20.22 -43.85
C VAL A 517 6.49 21.26 -44.24
N ASP A 518 7.75 21.01 -43.85
CA ASP A 518 8.91 21.87 -44.11
C ASP A 518 10.09 21.04 -44.65
N GLU A 519 10.70 21.48 -45.74
CA GLU A 519 11.87 20.84 -46.35
C GLU A 519 13.10 20.83 -45.43
N ASN A 520 13.17 21.76 -44.47
CA ASN A 520 14.28 21.89 -43.52
C ASN A 520 14.08 21.16 -42.20
N ALA A 521 12.98 20.42 -42.01
CA ALA A 521 12.75 19.64 -40.79
C ALA A 521 13.90 18.61 -40.57
N PRO A 522 14.27 18.23 -39.34
CA PRO A 522 15.28 17.18 -39.11
C PRO A 522 14.80 15.80 -39.63
N ALA A 523 15.69 14.95 -40.13
CA ALA A 523 15.34 13.63 -40.66
C ALA A 523 15.03 12.64 -39.52
N ALA A 524 13.90 11.94 -39.57
CA ALA A 524 13.65 10.80 -38.67
C ALA A 524 14.52 9.60 -39.10
N GLY A 525 15.49 9.26 -38.26
CA GLY A 525 16.48 8.21 -38.48
C GLY A 525 17.53 8.10 -37.38
N GLU A 526 17.69 9.12 -36.54
CA GLU A 526 18.43 9.03 -35.28
C GLU A 526 17.42 9.13 -34.13
N THR A 527 17.45 8.07 -33.29
CA THR A 527 16.63 7.81 -32.09
C THR A 527 15.11 7.75 -32.29
N ALA A 528 14.51 6.64 -31.86
CA ALA A 528 13.11 6.67 -31.44
C ALA A 528 12.99 7.85 -30.48
N VAL A 529 12.20 8.87 -30.85
CA VAL A 529 11.98 10.04 -30.01
C VAL A 529 11.38 9.50 -28.71
N SER A 530 12.22 9.34 -27.69
CA SER A 530 11.82 8.89 -26.37
C SER A 530 10.64 9.76 -25.94
N GLY A 531 9.55 9.13 -25.51
CA GLY A 531 8.40 9.82 -24.93
C GLY A 531 8.79 10.66 -23.70
N TYR A 532 9.99 10.44 -23.17
CA TYR A 532 10.53 11.08 -21.98
C TYR A 532 11.87 11.76 -22.30
N ASP A 533 12.11 12.93 -21.73
CA ASP A 533 13.45 13.53 -21.72
C ASP A 533 14.29 12.91 -20.58
N ASN A 534 15.58 12.72 -20.79
CA ASN A 534 16.44 12.15 -19.75
C ASN A 534 16.83 13.22 -18.72
N PHE A 535 16.92 12.79 -17.47
CA PHE A 535 17.44 13.57 -16.36
C PHE A 535 18.36 12.67 -15.54
N ASP A 536 19.62 13.05 -15.40
CA ASP A 536 20.65 12.21 -14.81
C ASP A 536 20.95 12.65 -13.39
N ILE A 537 21.04 11.68 -12.48
CA ILE A 537 21.62 11.88 -11.16
C ILE A 537 22.68 10.82 -10.94
N GLN A 538 23.92 11.23 -10.78
CA GLN A 538 25.04 10.37 -10.41
C GLN A 538 25.42 10.62 -8.95
N VAL A 539 25.44 9.56 -8.15
CA VAL A 539 25.96 9.56 -6.78
C VAL A 539 27.32 8.86 -6.81
N GLY A 540 28.39 9.61 -6.61
CA GLY A 540 29.77 9.10 -6.64
C GLY A 540 30.18 8.35 -5.37
N GLN A 541 31.45 7.94 -5.29
CA GLN A 541 32.00 7.27 -4.10
C GLN A 541 32.01 8.19 -2.87
N PRO A 542 31.87 7.65 -1.63
CA PRO A 542 31.93 8.44 -0.42
C PRO A 542 33.29 9.11 -0.26
N LEU A 543 33.29 10.39 0.09
CA LEU A 543 34.50 11.12 0.44
C LEU A 543 35.06 10.62 1.79
N PRO A 544 36.39 10.56 1.96
CA PRO A 544 36.97 10.13 3.23
C PRO A 544 36.74 11.17 4.32
N GLY A 545 36.15 10.78 5.44
CA GLY A 545 35.85 11.66 6.57
C GLY A 545 34.81 11.06 7.52
N PRO A 546 34.60 11.65 8.71
CA PRO A 546 33.70 11.10 9.72
C PRO A 546 32.22 11.07 9.29
N ASP A 547 31.82 11.96 8.37
CA ASP A 547 30.43 12.08 7.90
C ASP A 547 30.15 11.27 6.59
N GLN A 548 31.14 10.60 6.00
CA GLN A 548 31.09 9.87 4.70
C GLN A 548 30.10 10.47 3.68
N ARG A 549 30.36 11.69 3.21
CA ARG A 549 29.48 12.40 2.27
C ARG A 549 29.67 11.90 0.84
N TYR A 550 28.58 11.81 0.09
CA TYR A 550 28.57 11.38 -1.30
C TYR A 550 28.45 12.59 -2.23
N PRO A 551 29.31 12.74 -3.25
CA PRO A 551 29.12 13.74 -4.28
C PRO A 551 27.93 13.36 -5.15
N ILE A 552 27.06 14.33 -5.45
CA ILE A 552 25.93 14.16 -6.37
C ILE A 552 26.16 15.09 -7.56
N VAL A 553 26.08 14.56 -8.76
CA VAL A 553 26.08 15.33 -10.01
C VAL A 553 24.71 15.16 -10.65
N VAL A 554 24.04 16.27 -10.92
CA VAL A 554 22.74 16.31 -11.59
C VAL A 554 22.92 16.90 -12.97
N THR A 555 22.28 16.30 -13.98
CA THR A 555 22.37 16.80 -15.35
C THR A 555 21.01 16.72 -16.05
N SER A 556 20.60 17.82 -16.68
CA SER A 556 19.37 17.89 -17.47
C SER A 556 19.66 17.78 -18.97
N GLU A 557 18.86 16.99 -19.68
CA GLU A 557 18.83 16.97 -21.14
C GLU A 557 17.63 17.80 -21.64
N THR A 558 17.90 18.74 -22.54
CA THR A 558 16.86 19.46 -23.28
C THR A 558 17.09 19.29 -24.77
N SER A 559 16.13 18.67 -25.47
CA SER A 559 16.16 18.49 -26.93
C SER A 559 17.41 17.76 -27.45
N GLY A 560 17.91 16.75 -26.72
CA GLY A 560 19.13 16.02 -27.11
C GLY A 560 20.43 16.72 -26.74
N GLN A 561 20.37 17.90 -26.11
CA GLN A 561 21.54 18.68 -25.71
C GLN A 561 21.55 18.90 -24.20
N LEU A 562 22.74 18.78 -23.63
CA LEU A 562 23.00 18.96 -22.21
C LEU A 562 23.01 20.46 -21.91
N GLN A 563 22.29 20.87 -20.87
CA GLN A 563 22.16 22.30 -20.53
C GLN A 563 22.70 22.62 -19.14
N ASP A 564 22.18 21.95 -18.11
CA ASP A 564 22.49 22.31 -16.73
C ASP A 564 23.24 21.17 -16.03
N ILE A 565 24.33 21.49 -15.34
CA ILE A 565 25.09 20.58 -14.49
C ILE A 565 25.17 21.20 -13.10
N GLU A 566 24.71 20.48 -12.09
CA GLU A 566 24.76 20.91 -10.69
C GLU A 566 25.51 19.86 -9.86
N GLN A 567 26.38 20.30 -8.96
CA GLN A 567 27.12 19.42 -8.06
C GLN A 567 26.78 19.71 -6.60
N THR A 568 26.18 18.73 -5.93
CA THR A 568 25.80 18.81 -4.51
C THR A 568 26.46 17.68 -3.70
N PHE A 569 26.22 17.65 -2.39
CA PHE A 569 26.74 16.60 -1.50
C PHE A 569 25.66 16.09 -0.55
N ALA A 570 25.57 14.77 -0.42
CA ALA A 570 24.61 14.08 0.42
C ALA A 570 25.28 13.40 1.64
N PRO A 571 24.84 13.68 2.87
CA PRO A 571 25.26 12.94 4.06
C PRO A 571 24.43 11.65 4.20
N VAL A 572 24.72 10.63 3.39
CA VAL A 572 23.99 9.34 3.42
C VAL A 572 24.14 8.64 4.80
N THR A 573 25.17 8.98 5.58
CA THR A 573 25.33 8.52 6.97
C THR A 573 24.15 8.83 7.88
N GLU A 574 23.38 9.89 7.59
CA GLU A 574 22.15 10.24 8.32
C GLU A 574 20.98 9.27 8.07
N LEU A 575 21.04 8.46 7.02
CA LEU A 575 20.04 7.42 6.74
C LEU A 575 20.17 6.22 7.69
N GLY A 576 21.36 6.00 8.27
CA GLY A 576 21.64 4.95 9.25
C GLY A 576 21.46 3.52 8.71
N TYR A 577 22.55 2.80 8.48
CA TYR A 577 22.54 1.41 7.99
C TYR A 577 21.61 0.48 8.80
N GLU A 578 21.49 0.72 10.12
CA GLU A 578 20.64 -0.05 11.03
C GLU A 578 19.13 0.04 10.73
N ARG A 579 18.65 1.05 9.99
CA ARG A 579 17.22 1.20 9.67
C ARG A 579 16.80 0.55 8.35
N LEU A 580 17.72 0.28 7.42
CA LEU A 580 17.44 -0.52 6.21
C LEU A 580 17.14 -1.98 6.55
N ALA A 581 17.87 -2.57 7.48
CA ALA A 581 17.57 -3.92 7.98
C ALA A 581 16.19 -3.97 8.67
N ARG A 582 15.81 -2.85 9.31
CA ARG A 582 14.48 -2.69 9.89
C ARG A 582 13.41 -2.33 8.89
N LEU A 583 13.68 -1.90 7.64
CA LEU A 583 12.63 -1.56 6.66
C LEU A 583 11.71 -2.74 6.35
N ARG A 584 12.27 -3.95 6.34
CA ARG A 584 11.53 -5.21 6.25
C ARG A 584 10.56 -5.42 7.43
N ASP A 585 10.87 -4.84 8.59
CA ASP A 585 10.10 -4.95 9.84
C ASP A 585 9.30 -3.65 10.17
N LEU A 586 9.69 -2.49 9.62
CA LEU A 586 9.18 -1.13 9.82
C LEU A 586 8.09 -0.77 8.79
N ALA A 587 8.07 -1.39 7.61
CA ALA A 587 6.98 -1.24 6.64
C ALA A 587 5.65 -1.88 7.11
N SER A 588 5.51 -2.11 8.42
CA SER A 588 4.28 -2.52 9.08
C SER A 588 3.29 -1.35 9.26
N SER A 589 3.72 -0.09 9.05
CA SER A 589 2.87 1.10 9.16
C SER A 589 3.07 2.11 8.01
N PRO A 590 2.01 2.82 7.57
CA PRO A 590 2.11 3.90 6.59
C PRO A 590 2.98 5.10 7.06
N GLU A 591 3.03 5.34 8.38
CA GLU A 591 3.76 6.45 8.99
C GLU A 591 5.27 6.28 8.86
N ASP A 592 5.77 5.06 9.07
CA ASP A 592 7.19 4.72 8.90
C ASP A 592 7.64 4.87 7.44
N THR A 593 6.78 4.48 6.49
CA THR A 593 7.07 4.61 5.05
C THR A 593 7.20 6.07 4.63
N LEU A 594 6.34 6.94 5.15
CA LEU A 594 6.39 8.38 4.89
C LEU A 594 7.68 9.02 5.44
N GLU A 595 8.07 8.69 6.68
CA GLU A 595 9.31 9.20 7.28
C GLU A 595 10.53 8.80 6.43
N ILE A 596 10.57 7.55 5.99
CA ILE A 596 11.66 7.01 5.17
C ILE A 596 11.69 7.71 3.81
N GLY A 597 10.54 7.86 3.16
CA GLY A 597 10.44 8.57 1.89
C GLY A 597 10.92 10.01 1.96
N GLN A 598 10.59 10.72 3.04
CA GLN A 598 11.04 12.10 3.26
C GLN A 598 12.55 12.20 3.51
N ARG A 599 13.15 11.21 4.20
CA ARG A 599 14.60 11.15 4.40
C ARG A 599 15.36 10.83 3.10
N LEU A 600 14.84 9.92 2.28
CA LEU A 600 15.43 9.63 0.97
C LEU A 600 15.37 10.86 0.06
N PHE A 601 14.23 11.57 0.11
CA PHE A 601 14.06 12.83 -0.60
C PHE A 601 15.07 13.89 -0.14
N SER A 602 15.29 14.07 1.18
CA SER A 602 16.24 15.06 1.69
C SER A 602 17.71 14.78 1.36
N VAL A 603 18.01 13.55 0.94
CA VAL A 603 19.35 13.13 0.51
C VAL A 603 19.55 13.37 -0.99
N LEU A 604 18.63 12.89 -1.84
CA LEU A 604 18.78 12.93 -3.29
C LEU A 604 18.19 14.20 -3.94
N MET A 605 17.02 14.62 -3.44
CA MET A 605 16.16 15.66 -4.01
C MET A 605 16.15 16.92 -3.15
N ARG A 606 17.24 17.20 -2.44
CA ARG A 606 17.40 18.49 -1.76
C ARG A 606 17.67 19.59 -2.77
N GLU A 607 17.11 20.77 -2.54
CA GLU A 607 17.41 21.93 -3.37
C GLU A 607 18.92 22.22 -3.40
N PRO A 608 19.49 22.52 -4.59
CA PRO A 608 18.83 22.87 -5.86
C PRO A 608 18.40 21.71 -6.79
N ASN A 609 18.65 20.44 -6.43
CA ASN A 609 18.44 19.30 -7.33
C ASN A 609 16.96 19.13 -7.75
N TYR A 610 16.03 19.29 -6.80
CA TYR A 610 14.60 19.08 -7.07
C TYR A 610 14.00 20.19 -7.92
N GLU A 611 14.39 21.44 -7.73
CA GLU A 611 13.96 22.52 -8.61
C GLU A 611 14.40 22.28 -10.06
N MET A 612 15.59 21.70 -10.29
CA MET A 612 16.01 21.29 -11.64
C MET A 612 15.14 20.17 -12.21
N VAL A 613 14.78 19.16 -11.40
CA VAL A 613 13.84 18.10 -11.82
C VAL A 613 12.50 18.71 -12.22
N ARG A 614 11.92 19.59 -11.40
CA ARG A 614 10.63 20.21 -11.70
C ARG A 614 10.69 21.05 -12.98
N ARG A 615 11.71 21.91 -13.13
CA ARG A 615 11.89 22.72 -14.35
C ARG A 615 12.04 21.86 -15.59
N SER A 616 12.81 20.77 -15.49
CA SER A 616 13.00 19.84 -16.59
C SER A 616 11.70 19.12 -16.96
N LEU A 617 10.88 18.76 -15.97
CA LEU A 617 9.58 18.12 -16.20
C LEU A 617 8.59 19.09 -16.85
N GLU A 618 8.53 20.33 -16.35
CA GLU A 618 7.72 21.40 -16.95
C GLU A 618 8.16 21.68 -18.40
N ALA A 619 9.48 21.73 -18.64
CA ALA A 619 10.03 21.93 -19.97
C ALA A 619 9.72 20.77 -20.92
N ALA A 620 9.90 19.51 -20.48
CA ALA A 620 9.56 18.32 -21.26
C ALA A 620 8.06 18.31 -21.64
N ARG A 621 7.19 18.60 -20.67
CA ARG A 621 5.73 18.71 -20.90
C ARG A 621 5.36 19.83 -21.86
N SER A 622 6.01 20.99 -21.76
CA SER A 622 5.79 22.11 -22.69
C SER A 622 6.15 21.77 -24.14
N ARG A 623 7.07 20.80 -24.33
CA ARG A 623 7.46 20.24 -25.64
C ARG A 623 6.60 19.06 -26.08
N GLY A 624 5.56 18.70 -25.31
CA GLY A 624 4.66 17.58 -25.61
C GLY A 624 5.28 16.20 -25.35
N LYS A 625 6.26 16.10 -24.47
CA LYS A 625 6.76 14.82 -23.94
C LYS A 625 5.80 14.27 -22.88
N ALA A 626 5.77 12.95 -22.74
CA ALA A 626 5.01 12.25 -21.71
C ALA A 626 5.53 12.58 -20.29
N GLY A 627 6.84 12.78 -20.11
CA GLY A 627 7.41 13.09 -18.80
C GLY A 627 8.94 13.13 -18.77
N LEU A 628 9.53 12.82 -17.61
CA LEU A 628 10.97 12.62 -17.45
C LEU A 628 11.34 11.15 -17.21
N ARG A 629 12.47 10.73 -17.77
CA ARG A 629 13.20 9.54 -17.36
C ARG A 629 14.34 9.98 -16.46
N LEU A 630 14.23 9.69 -15.17
CA LEU A 630 15.28 9.95 -14.20
C LEU A 630 16.22 8.75 -14.10
N ARG A 631 17.45 8.90 -14.60
CA ARG A 631 18.49 7.87 -14.55
C ARG A 631 19.37 8.10 -13.33
N LEU A 632 19.22 7.22 -12.35
CA LEU A 632 19.98 7.22 -11.11
C LEU A 632 21.18 6.26 -11.22
N GLN A 633 22.39 6.81 -11.27
CA GLN A 633 23.63 6.04 -11.19
C GLN A 633 24.18 6.12 -9.76
N LEU A 634 24.47 4.95 -9.16
CA LEU A 634 25.01 4.84 -7.80
C LEU A 634 26.35 4.10 -7.89
N ASP A 635 27.45 4.83 -7.68
CA ASP A 635 28.80 4.27 -7.80
C ASP A 635 29.15 3.38 -6.60
N ASP A 636 28.59 3.65 -5.41
CA ASP A 636 28.65 2.74 -4.26
C ASP A 636 27.52 1.69 -4.33
N PRO A 637 27.83 0.39 -4.52
CA PRO A 637 26.84 -0.68 -4.57
C PRO A 637 25.98 -0.79 -3.31
N SER A 638 26.51 -0.34 -2.18
CA SER A 638 25.84 -0.36 -0.88
C SER A 638 24.56 0.50 -0.88
N LEU A 639 24.52 1.53 -1.74
CA LEU A 639 23.34 2.39 -1.93
C LEU A 639 22.20 1.72 -2.70
N GLN A 640 22.44 0.58 -3.34
CA GLN A 640 21.40 -0.14 -4.09
C GLN A 640 20.35 -0.77 -3.18
N ALA A 641 20.65 -0.95 -1.89
CA ALA A 641 19.70 -1.50 -0.93
C ALA A 641 18.58 -0.51 -0.56
N TYR A 642 18.79 0.80 -0.75
CA TYR A 642 17.80 1.81 -0.36
C TYR A 642 16.60 1.87 -1.32
N PRO A 643 15.37 2.08 -0.82
CA PRO A 643 14.16 2.13 -1.63
C PRO A 643 13.93 3.53 -2.22
N TRP A 644 14.85 3.99 -3.09
CA TRP A 644 14.80 5.33 -3.71
C TRP A 644 13.46 5.65 -4.39
N GLU A 645 12.73 4.63 -4.84
CA GLU A 645 11.39 4.79 -5.42
C GLU A 645 10.30 5.22 -4.41
N LEU A 646 10.61 5.23 -3.10
CA LEU A 646 9.77 5.79 -2.04
C LEU A 646 10.06 7.28 -1.74
N CYS A 647 10.91 7.96 -2.49
CA CYS A 647 11.17 9.40 -2.29
C CYS A 647 9.86 10.21 -2.20
N HIS A 648 9.72 10.98 -1.12
CA HIS A 648 8.50 11.73 -0.81
C HIS A 648 8.82 13.20 -0.50
N ASP A 649 8.22 14.12 -1.26
CA ASP A 649 8.51 15.57 -1.17
C ASP A 649 7.77 16.32 -0.05
N GLY A 650 6.99 15.58 0.75
CA GLY A 650 6.11 16.11 1.79
C GLY A 650 4.66 16.25 1.35
N ARG A 651 4.37 16.09 0.06
CA ARG A 651 3.01 16.08 -0.52
C ARG A 651 2.68 14.76 -1.22
N SER A 652 3.62 14.21 -1.97
CA SER A 652 3.43 12.99 -2.75
C SER A 652 4.73 12.19 -2.92
N TYR A 653 4.58 10.90 -3.23
CA TYR A 653 5.70 10.06 -3.67
C TYR A 653 6.05 10.43 -5.12
N ILE A 654 7.20 11.07 -5.34
CA ILE A 654 7.52 11.74 -6.61
C ILE A 654 7.65 10.78 -7.81
N PHE A 655 7.93 9.50 -7.55
CA PHE A 655 8.06 8.46 -8.56
C PHE A 655 6.80 7.61 -8.76
N ASN A 656 5.80 7.79 -7.89
CA ASN A 656 4.53 7.06 -7.90
C ASN A 656 3.37 8.08 -7.97
N ASN A 657 3.50 9.06 -8.86
CA ASN A 657 2.53 10.13 -9.05
C ASN A 657 2.12 10.21 -10.53
N PRO A 658 0.88 9.84 -10.88
CA PRO A 658 0.38 9.95 -12.25
C PRO A 658 0.36 11.38 -12.80
N ASP A 659 0.19 12.38 -11.92
CA ASP A 659 0.16 13.79 -12.28
C ASP A 659 1.57 14.36 -12.56
N GLN A 660 2.62 13.61 -12.23
CA GLN A 660 4.03 13.95 -12.44
C GLN A 660 4.81 12.69 -12.88
N PRO A 661 4.73 12.31 -14.17
CA PRO A 661 5.33 11.08 -14.68
C PRO A 661 6.85 11.22 -14.75
N ILE A 662 7.49 10.83 -13.66
CA ILE A 662 8.93 10.68 -13.53
C ILE A 662 9.21 9.18 -13.40
N LEU A 663 9.81 8.60 -14.44
CA LEU A 663 10.19 7.20 -14.47
C LEU A 663 11.58 7.06 -13.86
N LEU A 664 11.70 6.33 -12.75
CA LEU A 664 12.98 6.09 -12.10
C LEU A 664 13.66 4.87 -12.71
N GLN A 665 14.85 5.06 -13.27
CA GLN A 665 15.71 4.01 -13.78
C GLN A 665 17.04 3.98 -13.01
N ARG A 666 17.39 2.82 -12.45
CA ARG A 666 18.74 2.61 -11.90
C ARG A 666 19.70 2.19 -13.02
N THR A 667 20.73 2.97 -13.22
CA THR A 667 21.63 2.82 -14.37
C THR A 667 22.98 2.27 -13.93
N ILE A 668 23.44 1.23 -14.62
CA ILE A 668 24.76 0.62 -14.39
C ILE A 668 25.63 0.91 -15.61
N GLY A 669 26.74 1.64 -15.39
CA GLY A 669 27.67 2.03 -16.45
C GLY A 669 28.42 0.81 -17.02
N VAL A 670 27.89 0.24 -18.10
CA VAL A 670 28.53 -0.87 -18.83
C VAL A 670 28.77 -0.43 -20.27
N GLU A 671 30.03 -0.47 -20.70
CA GLU A 671 30.41 -0.23 -22.09
C GLU A 671 29.83 -1.32 -23.00
N ASN A 672 29.13 -0.89 -24.06
CA ASN A 672 28.59 -1.76 -25.13
C ASN A 672 27.35 -2.61 -24.82
N VAL A 673 26.42 -2.16 -23.96
CA VAL A 673 25.08 -2.76 -23.95
C VAL A 673 24.30 -2.23 -25.16
N GLN A 674 24.08 -3.09 -26.15
CA GLN A 674 23.21 -2.76 -27.27
C GLN A 674 21.76 -2.65 -26.78
N ALA A 675 21.02 -1.67 -27.29
CA ALA A 675 19.58 -1.61 -27.04
C ALA A 675 18.94 -2.94 -27.50
N PRO A 676 18.16 -3.61 -26.64
CA PRO A 676 17.56 -4.88 -27.01
C PRO A 676 16.61 -4.69 -28.20
N PRO A 677 16.52 -5.67 -29.11
CA PRO A 677 15.56 -5.61 -30.20
C PRO A 677 14.12 -5.66 -29.63
N PRO A 678 13.11 -5.18 -30.37
CA PRO A 678 11.72 -5.29 -29.95
C PRO A 678 11.34 -6.73 -29.55
N LEU A 679 10.53 -6.88 -28.51
CA LEU A 679 10.06 -8.19 -28.06
C LEU A 679 9.23 -8.89 -29.15
N PRO A 680 9.54 -10.15 -29.48
CA PRO A 680 8.78 -10.92 -30.46
C PRO A 680 7.43 -11.38 -29.88
N ARG A 681 6.47 -11.75 -30.74
CA ARG A 681 5.15 -12.26 -30.34
C ARG A 681 4.92 -13.70 -30.81
N PRO A 682 4.49 -14.63 -29.94
CA PRO A 682 4.33 -14.45 -28.48
C PRO A 682 5.68 -14.20 -27.78
N VAL A 683 5.67 -13.37 -26.74
CA VAL A 683 6.80 -13.27 -25.80
C VAL A 683 6.90 -14.59 -25.05
N ARG A 684 8.11 -15.05 -24.75
CA ARG A 684 8.33 -16.31 -24.04
C ARG A 684 8.87 -16.01 -22.67
N LEU A 685 8.05 -16.23 -21.66
CA LEU A 685 8.38 -16.07 -20.24
C LEU A 685 8.70 -17.44 -19.63
N LEU A 686 9.90 -17.58 -19.09
CA LEU A 686 10.29 -18.73 -18.28
C LEU A 686 10.27 -18.33 -16.80
N VAL A 687 9.45 -18.99 -16.00
CA VAL A 687 9.38 -18.79 -14.54
C VAL A 687 10.06 -19.96 -13.84
N ALA A 688 11.14 -19.66 -13.13
CA ALA A 688 11.93 -20.62 -12.36
C ALA A 688 11.69 -20.40 -10.86
N ILE A 689 10.91 -21.28 -10.24
CA ILE A 689 10.58 -21.23 -8.80
C ILE A 689 11.47 -22.22 -8.05
N ALA A 690 12.20 -21.74 -7.03
CA ALA A 690 13.03 -22.55 -6.16
C ALA A 690 12.75 -22.22 -4.68
N ALA A 691 12.34 -23.22 -3.91
CA ALA A 691 12.00 -23.10 -2.48
C ALA A 691 12.63 -24.27 -1.70
N PRO A 692 13.97 -24.36 -1.64
CA PRO A 692 14.66 -25.46 -0.99
C PRO A 692 14.24 -25.61 0.48
N VAL A 693 14.02 -26.85 0.91
CA VAL A 693 13.42 -27.17 2.22
C VAL A 693 14.25 -26.69 3.42
N ASP A 694 15.54 -26.40 3.22
CA ASP A 694 16.45 -25.91 4.25
C ASP A 694 16.59 -24.37 4.32
N GLN A 695 15.84 -23.62 3.51
CA GLN A 695 15.71 -22.15 3.64
C GLN A 695 14.41 -21.72 4.35
N GLY A 696 13.54 -22.65 4.74
CA GLY A 696 12.29 -22.37 5.43
C GLY A 696 11.07 -22.91 4.68
N ARG A 697 9.86 -22.63 5.20
CA ARG A 697 8.61 -22.96 4.51
C ARG A 697 8.22 -21.82 3.58
N ALA A 698 8.00 -22.13 2.31
CA ALA A 698 7.43 -21.23 1.31
C ALA A 698 6.44 -22.01 0.43
N ASP A 699 5.37 -21.35 -0.02
CA ASP A 699 4.33 -21.98 -0.83
C ASP A 699 4.58 -21.77 -2.32
N VAL A 700 5.17 -22.77 -2.97
CA VAL A 700 5.46 -22.78 -4.41
C VAL A 700 4.18 -22.74 -5.24
N ALA A 701 3.12 -23.42 -4.79
CA ALA A 701 1.86 -23.50 -5.52
C ALA A 701 1.15 -22.14 -5.52
N LEU A 702 1.25 -21.40 -4.42
CA LEU A 702 0.74 -20.05 -4.32
C LEU A 702 1.46 -19.09 -5.29
N GLN A 703 2.79 -19.16 -5.38
CA GLN A 703 3.55 -18.32 -6.31
C GLN A 703 3.18 -18.60 -7.76
N GLU A 704 3.01 -19.86 -8.12
CA GLU A 704 2.51 -20.22 -9.44
C GLU A 704 1.09 -19.70 -9.69
N LYS A 705 0.18 -19.80 -8.71
CA LYS A 705 -1.18 -19.25 -8.82
C LYS A 705 -1.14 -17.74 -9.11
N VAL A 706 -0.28 -16.99 -8.43
CA VAL A 706 -0.08 -15.54 -8.67
C VAL A 706 0.34 -15.28 -10.12
N ILE A 707 1.28 -16.06 -10.65
CA ILE A 707 1.74 -15.91 -12.04
C ILE A 707 0.61 -16.21 -13.03
N HIS A 708 -0.13 -17.32 -12.85
CA HIS A 708 -1.26 -17.64 -13.73
C HIS A 708 -2.30 -16.53 -13.73
N LEU A 709 -2.73 -16.07 -12.56
CA LEU A 709 -3.72 -14.99 -12.44
C LEU A 709 -3.23 -13.66 -13.03
N ALA A 710 -1.93 -13.38 -12.93
CA ALA A 710 -1.34 -12.15 -13.46
C ALA A 710 -1.16 -12.19 -14.99
N THR A 711 -1.05 -13.37 -15.58
CA THR A 711 -0.75 -13.56 -17.01
C THR A 711 -1.93 -14.07 -17.83
N GLU A 712 -3.03 -14.47 -17.20
CA GLU A 712 -4.22 -15.05 -17.82
C GLU A 712 -4.69 -14.33 -19.10
N GLU A 713 -4.85 -13.00 -19.02
CA GLU A 713 -5.36 -12.16 -20.12
C GLU A 713 -4.42 -12.20 -21.34
N VAL A 714 -3.11 -12.03 -21.12
CA VAL A 714 -2.09 -11.96 -22.18
C VAL A 714 -1.70 -13.33 -22.73
N VAL A 715 -1.90 -14.39 -21.95
CA VAL A 715 -1.74 -15.78 -22.41
C VAL A 715 -2.92 -16.18 -23.28
N THR A 716 -4.14 -15.85 -22.86
CA THR A 716 -5.36 -16.16 -23.62
C THR A 716 -5.37 -15.48 -24.99
N SER A 717 -4.81 -14.27 -25.08
CA SER A 717 -4.65 -13.53 -26.34
C SER A 717 -3.47 -13.99 -27.21
N SER A 718 -2.71 -15.01 -26.78
CA SER A 718 -1.50 -15.50 -27.46
C SER A 718 -0.39 -14.44 -27.62
N GLU A 719 -0.38 -13.40 -26.78
CA GLU A 719 0.70 -12.40 -26.73
C GLU A 719 1.87 -12.87 -25.85
N LEU A 720 1.60 -13.75 -24.88
CA LEU A 720 2.56 -14.34 -23.96
C LEU A 720 2.45 -15.87 -23.94
N ASP A 721 3.58 -16.54 -24.04
CA ASP A 721 3.76 -17.95 -23.74
C ASP A 721 4.52 -18.08 -22.42
N VAL A 722 4.02 -18.92 -21.50
CA VAL A 722 4.55 -19.03 -20.14
C VAL A 722 4.91 -20.49 -19.85
N GLN A 723 6.19 -20.72 -19.51
CA GLN A 723 6.66 -21.99 -18.99
C GLN A 723 7.07 -21.82 -17.53
N ILE A 724 6.51 -22.64 -16.64
CA ILE A 724 6.83 -22.62 -15.20
C ILE A 724 7.57 -23.89 -14.81
N ILE A 725 8.70 -23.73 -14.12
CA ILE A 725 9.45 -24.82 -13.49
C ILE A 725 9.31 -24.67 -11.98
N ARG A 726 8.75 -25.70 -11.34
CA ARG A 726 8.70 -25.83 -9.89
C ARG A 726 9.92 -26.59 -9.40
N HIS A 727 10.35 -26.31 -8.18
CA HIS A 727 11.50 -26.97 -7.56
C HIS A 727 12.76 -26.94 -8.44
N THR A 728 13.06 -25.76 -8.96
CA THR A 728 14.00 -25.59 -10.07
C THR A 728 15.42 -26.02 -9.68
N THR A 729 15.95 -27.02 -10.39
CA THR A 729 17.38 -27.33 -10.33
C THR A 729 18.15 -26.62 -11.45
N LEU A 730 19.47 -26.47 -11.28
CA LEU A 730 20.33 -25.86 -12.31
C LEU A 730 20.24 -26.58 -13.66
N ARG A 731 20.08 -27.91 -13.63
CA ARG A 731 19.94 -28.72 -14.85
C ARG A 731 18.59 -28.51 -15.53
N ASP A 732 17.52 -28.36 -14.75
CA ASP A 732 16.19 -28.10 -15.31
C ASP A 732 16.15 -26.72 -15.98
N LEU A 733 16.77 -25.73 -15.34
CA LEU A 733 16.97 -24.40 -15.91
C LEU A 733 17.78 -24.45 -17.21
N GLU A 734 18.90 -25.17 -17.24
CA GLU A 734 19.73 -25.32 -18.45
C GLU A 734 18.93 -25.93 -19.60
N ASN A 735 18.22 -27.03 -19.35
CA ASN A 735 17.40 -27.70 -20.34
C ASN A 735 16.29 -26.78 -20.87
N ALA A 736 15.61 -26.05 -19.98
CA ALA A 736 14.54 -25.14 -20.35
C ALA A 736 15.05 -23.96 -21.16
N VAL A 737 16.15 -23.31 -20.75
CA VAL A 737 16.72 -22.19 -21.52
C VAL A 737 17.12 -22.62 -22.93
N GLN A 738 17.75 -23.80 -23.06
CA GLN A 738 18.14 -24.33 -24.38
C GLN A 738 16.93 -24.66 -25.26
N SER A 739 15.92 -25.34 -24.71
CA SER A 739 14.77 -25.84 -25.48
C SER A 739 13.68 -24.77 -25.74
N TYR A 740 13.40 -23.93 -24.75
CA TYR A 740 12.32 -22.94 -24.77
C TYR A 740 12.78 -21.59 -25.34
N GLN A 741 14.08 -21.28 -25.28
CA GLN A 741 14.65 -20.02 -25.78
C GLN A 741 13.90 -18.78 -25.25
N PRO A 742 13.83 -18.57 -23.92
CA PRO A 742 13.03 -17.50 -23.32
C PRO A 742 13.53 -16.10 -23.70
N HIS A 743 12.58 -15.15 -23.77
CA HIS A 743 12.85 -13.71 -23.91
C HIS A 743 12.91 -13.02 -22.54
N ILE A 744 12.13 -13.52 -21.58
CA ILE A 744 12.10 -13.05 -20.19
C ILE A 744 12.29 -14.26 -19.28
N VAL A 745 13.14 -14.13 -18.26
CA VAL A 745 13.30 -15.15 -17.21
C VAL A 745 13.00 -14.56 -15.85
N GLN A 746 12.01 -15.10 -15.15
CA GLN A 746 11.66 -14.72 -13.79
C GLN A 746 12.15 -15.79 -12.80
N PHE A 747 13.08 -15.40 -11.93
CA PHE A 747 13.54 -16.22 -10.83
C PHE A 747 12.76 -15.88 -9.56
N ILE A 748 12.09 -16.87 -8.98
CA ILE A 748 11.38 -16.76 -7.70
C ILE A 748 12.11 -17.63 -6.68
N GLY A 749 12.80 -17.02 -5.72
CA GLY A 749 13.66 -17.77 -4.81
C GLY A 749 14.46 -16.93 -3.82
N HIS A 750 15.38 -17.61 -3.13
CA HIS A 750 16.27 -16.99 -2.13
C HIS A 750 17.59 -16.54 -2.75
N SER A 751 18.21 -15.50 -2.17
CA SER A 751 19.49 -14.99 -2.63
C SER A 751 20.39 -14.50 -1.49
N ARG A 752 21.71 -14.47 -1.72
CA ARG A 752 22.68 -13.95 -0.74
C ARG A 752 23.73 -13.05 -1.39
N SER A 753 24.07 -11.97 -0.70
CA SER A 753 25.14 -11.03 -1.08
C SER A 753 26.50 -11.59 -0.64
N GLU A 754 26.96 -12.65 -1.30
CA GLU A 754 28.35 -13.14 -1.21
C GLU A 754 29.22 -12.48 -2.31
N LYS A 755 30.54 -12.70 -2.31
CA LYS A 755 31.50 -12.03 -3.22
C LYS A 755 31.08 -12.03 -4.70
N ASP A 756 30.54 -13.15 -5.19
CA ASP A 756 30.11 -13.31 -6.59
C ASP A 756 28.58 -13.25 -6.75
N GLY A 757 27.84 -12.96 -5.67
CA GLY A 757 26.38 -12.99 -5.64
C GLY A 757 25.78 -14.37 -5.93
N VAL A 758 24.93 -14.92 -5.05
CA VAL A 758 24.39 -16.27 -5.28
C VAL A 758 22.86 -16.27 -5.26
N PHE A 759 22.28 -16.98 -6.25
CA PHE A 759 20.89 -17.39 -6.24
C PHE A 759 20.81 -18.84 -5.77
N ILE A 760 19.85 -19.16 -4.92
CA ILE A 760 19.73 -20.50 -4.34
C ILE A 760 18.69 -21.29 -5.13
N LEU A 761 19.17 -22.23 -5.94
CA LEU A 761 18.33 -23.22 -6.63
C LEU A 761 18.20 -24.49 -5.78
N GLU A 762 17.41 -25.45 -6.25
CA GLU A 762 17.30 -26.76 -5.62
C GLU A 762 18.31 -27.75 -6.22
N ASN A 763 18.81 -28.66 -5.38
CA ASN A 763 19.47 -29.87 -5.85
C ASN A 763 18.48 -31.03 -5.97
N LYS A 764 18.94 -32.20 -6.40
CA LYS A 764 18.08 -33.39 -6.57
C LYS A 764 17.39 -33.89 -5.28
N SER A 765 17.82 -33.44 -4.10
CA SER A 765 17.17 -33.75 -2.82
C SER A 765 16.26 -32.63 -2.31
N GLY A 766 15.96 -31.61 -3.13
CA GLY A 766 15.11 -30.48 -2.76
C GLY A 766 15.77 -29.52 -1.76
N ARG A 767 17.09 -29.57 -1.64
CA ARG A 767 17.88 -28.73 -0.73
C ARG A 767 18.65 -27.66 -1.48
N SER A 768 19.16 -26.69 -0.75
CA SER A 768 19.88 -25.53 -1.28
C SER A 768 21.07 -25.93 -2.16
N ASN A 769 21.12 -25.36 -3.37
CA ASN A 769 22.25 -25.36 -4.28
C ASN A 769 22.60 -23.90 -4.61
N LEU A 770 23.74 -23.42 -4.11
CA LEU A 770 24.17 -22.03 -4.32
C LEU A 770 24.75 -21.91 -5.73
N VAL A 771 24.13 -21.07 -6.56
CA VAL A 771 24.57 -20.84 -7.93
C VAL A 771 25.03 -19.39 -8.08
N PRO A 772 26.32 -19.14 -8.38
CA PRO A 772 26.83 -17.80 -8.64
C PRO A 772 26.13 -17.11 -9.82
N VAL A 773 25.91 -15.80 -9.73
CA VAL A 773 25.31 -15.02 -10.82
C VAL A 773 26.07 -15.18 -12.15
N PRO A 774 27.42 -15.17 -12.20
CA PRO A 774 28.17 -15.40 -13.45
C PRO A 774 27.92 -16.77 -14.11
N GLU A 775 27.50 -17.77 -13.34
CA GLU A 775 27.13 -19.09 -13.87
C GLU A 775 25.72 -19.05 -14.48
N LEU A 776 24.77 -18.40 -13.80
CA LEU A 776 23.42 -18.19 -14.33
C LEU A 776 23.44 -17.36 -15.63
N THR A 777 24.16 -16.25 -15.66
CA THR A 777 24.22 -15.38 -16.85
C THR A 777 24.86 -16.08 -18.04
N ARG A 778 25.88 -16.92 -17.81
CA ARG A 778 26.48 -17.75 -18.87
C ARG A 778 25.47 -18.75 -19.46
N LEU A 779 24.62 -19.34 -18.62
CA LEU A 779 23.55 -20.22 -19.05
C LEU A 779 22.51 -19.44 -19.87
N LEU A 780 22.09 -18.27 -19.38
CA LEU A 780 21.11 -17.40 -20.05
C LEU A 780 21.60 -16.85 -21.39
N ALA A 781 22.92 -16.68 -21.56
CA ALA A 781 23.52 -16.23 -22.82
C ALA A 781 23.27 -17.19 -24.01
N ALA A 782 22.81 -18.42 -23.76
CA ALA A 782 22.42 -19.38 -24.80
C ALA A 782 21.00 -19.14 -25.37
N ALA A 783 20.29 -18.12 -24.89
CA ALA A 783 18.94 -17.74 -25.32
C ALA A 783 18.82 -16.22 -25.54
N PRO A 784 17.80 -15.74 -26.28
CA PRO A 784 17.59 -14.32 -26.56
C PRO A 784 16.96 -13.58 -25.36
N VAL A 785 17.52 -13.76 -24.16
CA VAL A 785 17.02 -13.17 -22.92
C VAL A 785 17.27 -11.66 -22.96
N GLN A 786 16.18 -10.89 -22.89
CA GLN A 786 16.22 -9.43 -22.85
C GLN A 786 15.99 -8.87 -21.43
N CYS A 787 15.27 -9.62 -20.60
CA CYS A 787 14.95 -9.22 -19.24
C CYS A 787 15.07 -10.39 -18.25
N VAL A 788 15.69 -10.12 -17.10
CA VAL A 788 15.66 -11.01 -15.93
C VAL A 788 14.85 -10.34 -14.82
N ILE A 789 13.90 -11.07 -14.24
CA ILE A 789 13.09 -10.62 -13.10
C ILE A 789 13.51 -11.42 -11.87
N LEU A 790 13.79 -10.73 -10.77
CA LEU A 790 14.23 -11.31 -9.50
C LEU A 790 13.15 -11.05 -8.43
N SER A 791 12.43 -12.11 -8.04
CA SER A 791 11.38 -12.07 -7.01
C SER A 791 11.77 -12.90 -5.79
N PRO A 792 11.63 -12.38 -4.56
CA PRO A 792 11.90 -13.14 -3.34
C PRO A 792 10.80 -14.17 -3.09
N ILE A 793 11.13 -15.20 -2.30
CA ILE A 793 10.14 -16.14 -1.78
C ILE A 793 10.30 -16.32 -0.26
N GLY A 794 9.17 -16.45 0.45
CA GLY A 794 9.15 -16.74 1.88
C GLY A 794 9.79 -15.67 2.77
N VAL A 795 10.01 -16.01 4.05
CA VAL A 795 10.60 -15.11 5.04
C VAL A 795 12.11 -15.38 5.13
N GLY A 796 12.96 -14.39 4.85
CA GLY A 796 14.41 -14.58 4.86
C GLY A 796 15.20 -13.33 4.47
N GLU A 797 16.52 -13.39 4.65
CA GLU A 797 17.46 -12.40 4.10
C GLU A 797 17.54 -12.61 2.59
N ASN A 798 17.22 -11.58 1.82
CA ASN A 798 17.29 -11.58 0.36
C ASN A 798 17.98 -10.29 -0.09
N SER A 799 18.95 -10.39 -1.00
CA SER A 799 19.74 -9.23 -1.47
C SER A 799 19.55 -9.00 -2.97
N LEU A 800 18.33 -9.21 -3.48
CA LEU A 800 18.04 -9.24 -4.93
C LEU A 800 18.40 -7.93 -5.64
N THR A 801 18.11 -6.77 -5.03
CA THR A 801 18.49 -5.47 -5.59
C THR A 801 20.00 -5.24 -5.63
N GLN A 802 20.78 -5.87 -4.74
CA GLN A 802 22.24 -5.82 -4.77
C GLN A 802 22.83 -6.78 -5.81
N LEU A 803 22.10 -7.84 -6.19
CA LEU A 803 22.51 -8.78 -7.24
C LEU A 803 22.22 -8.27 -8.65
N ALA A 804 21.16 -7.48 -8.83
CA ALA A 804 20.74 -6.99 -10.13
C ALA A 804 21.86 -6.31 -10.97
N PRO A 805 22.74 -5.46 -10.41
CA PRO A 805 23.87 -4.89 -11.15
C PRO A 805 24.81 -5.92 -11.78
N GLN A 806 25.01 -7.07 -11.14
CA GLN A 806 25.88 -8.12 -11.65
C GLN A 806 25.31 -8.78 -12.91
N PHE A 807 23.98 -8.97 -12.99
CA PHE A 807 23.34 -9.46 -14.22
C PHE A 807 23.55 -8.49 -15.39
N ILE A 808 23.42 -7.19 -15.14
CA ILE A 808 23.67 -6.14 -16.16
C ILE A 808 25.13 -6.15 -16.62
N GLN A 809 26.09 -6.20 -15.69
CA GLN A 809 27.53 -6.25 -15.98
C GLN A 809 27.94 -7.50 -16.78
N GLN A 810 27.18 -8.59 -16.67
CA GLN A 810 27.40 -9.83 -17.40
C GLN A 810 26.63 -9.89 -18.74
N GLY A 811 26.00 -8.79 -19.16
CA GLY A 811 25.43 -8.64 -20.50
C GLY A 811 23.91 -8.79 -20.61
N ILE A 812 23.18 -8.94 -19.50
CA ILE A 812 21.71 -8.87 -19.52
C ILE A 812 21.28 -7.40 -19.70
N PRO A 813 20.45 -7.04 -20.71
CA PRO A 813 20.12 -5.63 -20.96
C PRO A 813 19.27 -4.97 -19.86
N THR A 814 18.34 -5.73 -19.28
CA THR A 814 17.35 -5.21 -18.33
C THR A 814 17.15 -6.18 -17.18
N VAL A 815 17.10 -5.67 -15.95
CA VAL A 815 16.83 -6.47 -14.75
C VAL A 815 15.77 -5.78 -13.92
N LEU A 816 14.74 -6.53 -13.52
CA LEU A 816 13.76 -6.11 -12.53
C LEU A 816 14.06 -6.83 -11.21
N ALA A 817 14.00 -6.15 -10.08
CA ALA A 817 14.21 -6.77 -8.78
C ALA A 817 13.22 -6.27 -7.73
N GLU A 818 12.54 -7.20 -7.08
CA GLU A 818 11.67 -6.92 -5.95
C GLU A 818 12.50 -6.76 -4.66
N GLN A 819 12.23 -5.70 -3.89
CA GLN A 819 12.91 -5.44 -2.61
C GLN A 819 12.42 -6.31 -1.45
N PHE A 820 11.15 -6.73 -1.47
CA PHE A 820 10.52 -7.55 -0.43
C PHE A 820 9.35 -8.35 -1.01
N VAL A 821 8.89 -9.35 -0.27
CA VAL A 821 7.77 -10.20 -0.66
C VAL A 821 6.47 -9.40 -0.56
N LEU A 822 5.73 -9.29 -1.66
CA LEU A 822 4.38 -8.76 -1.64
C LEU A 822 3.35 -9.80 -1.19
N PRO A 823 2.24 -9.37 -0.56
CA PRO A 823 1.06 -10.20 -0.46
C PRO A 823 0.49 -10.55 -1.84
N ASP A 824 -0.20 -11.68 -1.94
CA ASP A 824 -0.60 -12.28 -3.23
C ASP A 824 -1.47 -11.37 -4.10
N GLN A 825 -2.42 -10.64 -3.50
CA GLN A 825 -3.32 -9.74 -4.23
C GLN A 825 -2.58 -8.54 -4.85
N PRO A 826 -1.83 -7.73 -4.07
CA PRO A 826 -0.93 -6.72 -4.62
C PRO A 826 0.04 -7.27 -5.68
N ALA A 827 0.66 -8.43 -5.44
CA ALA A 827 1.58 -9.04 -6.42
C ALA A 827 0.87 -9.34 -7.75
N THR A 828 -0.32 -9.95 -7.69
CA THR A 828 -1.14 -10.25 -8.88
C THR A 828 -1.52 -8.97 -9.62
N ALA A 829 -1.96 -7.93 -8.90
CA ALA A 829 -2.38 -6.66 -9.49
C ALA A 829 -1.22 -5.92 -10.19
N PHE A 830 -0.04 -5.90 -9.56
CA PHE A 830 1.17 -5.34 -10.15
C PHE A 830 1.54 -6.06 -11.44
N TRP A 831 1.69 -7.39 -11.38
CA TRP A 831 2.16 -8.18 -12.52
C TRP A 831 1.16 -8.17 -13.67
N ARG A 832 -0.15 -8.20 -13.37
CA ARG A 832 -1.20 -8.04 -14.39
C ARG A 832 -1.06 -6.72 -15.13
N THR A 833 -0.92 -5.62 -14.39
CA THR A 833 -0.74 -4.29 -14.98
C THR A 833 0.55 -4.21 -15.82
N PHE A 834 1.65 -4.76 -15.29
CA PHE A 834 2.93 -4.80 -15.97
C PHE A 834 2.86 -5.57 -17.29
N TYR A 835 2.33 -6.80 -17.30
CA TYR A 835 2.25 -7.59 -18.54
C TYR A 835 1.25 -7.01 -19.53
N ARG A 836 0.11 -6.47 -19.07
CA ARG A 836 -0.86 -5.79 -19.94
C ARG A 836 -0.24 -4.60 -20.66
N THR A 837 0.45 -3.73 -19.92
CA THR A 837 1.08 -2.52 -20.48
C THR A 837 2.27 -2.84 -21.39
N LEU A 838 3.08 -3.83 -21.01
CA LEU A 838 4.18 -4.29 -21.86
C LEU A 838 3.67 -4.92 -23.17
N LEU A 839 2.62 -5.74 -23.08
CA LEU A 839 2.21 -6.60 -24.19
C LEU A 839 1.14 -5.99 -25.07
N PHE A 840 0.05 -5.46 -24.51
CA PHE A 840 -1.02 -4.83 -25.30
C PHE A 840 -0.73 -3.36 -25.61
N ASP A 841 -0.33 -2.58 -24.61
CA ASP A 841 -0.06 -1.14 -24.80
C ASP A 841 1.30 -0.89 -25.47
N ARG A 842 2.12 -1.94 -25.60
CA ARG A 842 3.46 -1.94 -26.23
C ARG A 842 4.40 -0.91 -25.62
N LEU A 843 4.23 -0.68 -24.31
CA LEU A 843 5.11 0.19 -23.55
C LEU A 843 6.42 -0.52 -23.22
N SER A 844 7.44 0.27 -22.88
CA SER A 844 8.73 -0.25 -22.42
C SER A 844 8.62 -0.95 -21.06
N PHE A 845 9.61 -1.77 -20.72
CA PHE A 845 9.72 -2.39 -19.39
C PHE A 845 9.66 -1.35 -18.25
N GLU A 846 10.29 -0.19 -18.46
CA GLU A 846 10.32 0.91 -17.49
C GLU A 846 8.92 1.50 -17.27
N GLU A 847 8.20 1.78 -18.35
CA GLU A 847 6.81 2.24 -18.30
C GLU A 847 5.90 1.18 -17.66
N GLY A 848 6.13 -0.11 -17.93
CA GLY A 848 5.40 -1.20 -17.29
C GLY A 848 5.59 -1.21 -15.77
N VAL A 849 6.82 -1.04 -15.29
CA VAL A 849 7.10 -0.92 -13.85
C VAL A 849 6.44 0.31 -13.25
N TRP A 850 6.53 1.46 -13.93
CA TRP A 850 5.92 2.70 -13.47
C TRP A 850 4.39 2.57 -13.38
N ASN A 851 3.72 2.00 -14.39
CA ASN A 851 2.28 1.77 -14.35
C ASN A 851 1.88 0.78 -13.26
N GLY A 852 2.63 -0.31 -13.09
CA GLY A 852 2.40 -1.27 -12.01
C GLY A 852 2.50 -0.63 -10.62
N ARG A 853 3.53 0.20 -10.38
CA ARG A 853 3.68 0.93 -9.11
C ARG A 853 2.55 1.92 -8.88
N ASN A 854 2.16 2.70 -9.90
CA ASN A 854 1.05 3.65 -9.77
C ASN A 854 -0.30 2.94 -9.54
N HIS A 855 -0.52 1.78 -10.15
CA HIS A 855 -1.70 0.96 -9.87
C HIS A 855 -1.73 0.55 -8.40
N LEU A 856 -0.60 0.10 -7.83
CA LEU A 856 -0.53 -0.24 -6.41
C LEU A 856 -0.78 0.97 -5.51
N ALA A 857 -0.12 2.10 -5.81
CA ALA A 857 -0.27 3.33 -5.03
C ALA A 857 -1.72 3.85 -5.01
N THR A 858 -2.44 3.72 -6.12
CA THR A 858 -3.83 4.19 -6.25
C THR A 858 -4.86 3.20 -5.71
N ALA A 859 -4.74 1.91 -6.05
CA ALA A 859 -5.72 0.88 -5.69
C ALA A 859 -5.64 0.47 -4.22
N TYR A 860 -4.45 0.39 -3.65
CA TYR A 860 -4.24 -0.10 -2.28
C TYR A 860 -3.96 1.03 -1.28
N ARG A 861 -3.65 2.24 -1.76
CA ARG A 861 -3.28 3.41 -0.91
C ARG A 861 -2.13 3.12 0.07
N GLU A 862 -1.28 2.18 -0.29
CA GLU A 862 -0.15 1.70 0.49
C GLU A 862 1.13 1.87 -0.34
N PRO A 863 1.81 3.03 -0.22
CA PRO A 863 2.97 3.37 -1.03
C PRO A 863 4.14 2.39 -0.88
N PHE A 864 4.24 1.73 0.27
CA PHE A 864 5.25 0.70 0.49
C PHE A 864 5.08 -0.50 -0.46
N LEU A 865 3.91 -0.74 -1.06
CA LEU A 865 3.78 -1.82 -2.04
C LEU A 865 4.57 -1.52 -3.34
N CYS A 866 5.06 -0.28 -3.55
CA CYS A 866 5.84 0.16 -4.71
C CYS A 866 7.34 -0.22 -4.61
N HIS A 867 7.62 -1.52 -4.57
CA HIS A 867 8.92 -2.11 -4.20
C HIS A 867 9.74 -2.68 -5.36
N MET A 868 9.12 -2.80 -6.55
CA MET A 868 9.77 -3.30 -7.76
C MET A 868 10.83 -2.30 -8.20
N VAL A 869 12.07 -2.69 -8.47
CA VAL A 869 13.17 -1.80 -8.94
C VAL A 869 13.53 -2.10 -10.40
N PHE A 870 13.70 -1.06 -11.20
CA PHE A 870 14.09 -1.16 -12.61
C PHE A 870 15.59 -0.84 -12.82
N PHE A 871 16.34 -1.80 -13.38
CA PHE A 871 17.75 -1.63 -13.74
C PHE A 871 17.96 -1.73 -15.25
N ASN A 872 18.85 -0.87 -15.77
CA ASN A 872 19.22 -0.86 -17.18
C ASN A 872 20.73 -0.63 -17.35
N GLY A 873 21.33 -1.37 -18.29
CA GLY A 873 22.72 -1.22 -18.69
C GLY A 873 22.89 -0.13 -19.73
N GLN A 874 22.89 1.14 -19.33
CA GLN A 874 23.25 2.24 -20.22
C GLN A 874 24.38 3.06 -19.59
N ILE A 875 25.24 3.64 -20.43
CA ILE A 875 26.20 4.63 -19.93
C ILE A 875 25.46 5.97 -19.84
N VAL A 876 25.47 6.57 -18.66
CA VAL A 876 25.18 8.01 -18.54
C VAL A 876 26.35 8.75 -19.19
N PRO A 877 26.12 9.67 -20.16
CA PRO A 877 27.17 10.29 -20.97
C PRO A 877 28.34 10.96 -20.21
N TYR A 878 28.24 11.10 -18.88
CA TYR A 878 29.23 11.73 -18.01
C TYR A 878 29.84 10.83 -16.92
N SER A 879 29.83 9.50 -17.07
CA SER A 879 30.46 8.58 -16.09
C SER A 879 32.01 8.65 -16.01
N ASN A 880 32.64 9.74 -16.45
CA ASN A 880 34.09 9.88 -16.34
C ASN A 880 34.50 10.09 -14.89
N ASN A 881 35.25 9.10 -14.38
CA ASN A 881 36.02 9.06 -13.12
C ASN A 881 36.96 10.26 -12.85
N ASP A 882 36.94 11.32 -13.66
CA ASP A 882 37.94 12.40 -13.67
C ASP A 882 37.50 13.70 -12.99
N ARG A 883 36.32 13.75 -12.34
CA ARG A 883 35.88 14.94 -11.60
C ARG A 883 35.57 14.64 -10.13
N THR A 884 36.55 14.10 -9.41
CA THR A 884 36.75 14.51 -8.01
C THR A 884 36.86 16.04 -7.98
N PRO A 885 36.12 16.76 -7.12
CA PRO A 885 36.20 18.22 -7.08
C PRO A 885 37.66 18.66 -6.87
N ALA A 886 38.13 19.54 -7.75
CA ALA A 886 39.54 19.95 -7.79
C ALA A 886 39.97 20.72 -6.53
N PHE A 887 39.01 21.31 -5.79
CA PHE A 887 39.27 22.08 -4.57
C PHE A 887 38.01 22.16 -3.67
N TRP A 888 38.12 21.75 -2.40
CA TRP A 888 37.05 21.80 -1.39
C TRP A 888 37.59 22.10 0.02
N ILE A 889 36.80 22.78 0.86
CA ILE A 889 37.17 23.15 2.25
C ILE A 889 36.17 22.56 3.24
N ASP A 890 36.65 21.69 4.13
CA ASP A 890 35.93 21.23 5.31
C ASP A 890 36.13 22.21 6.47
N ALA A 891 35.24 23.18 6.59
CA ALA A 891 35.29 24.18 7.67
C ALA A 891 35.07 23.57 9.07
N LYS A 892 34.47 22.38 9.18
CA LYS A 892 34.17 21.72 10.46
C LYS A 892 35.39 20.96 10.99
N ASN A 893 36.15 20.33 10.09
CA ASN A 893 37.34 19.54 10.45
C ASN A 893 38.68 20.24 10.12
N ASN A 894 38.66 21.48 9.63
CA ASN A 894 39.86 22.24 9.22
C ASN A 894 40.72 21.53 8.15
N THR A 895 40.10 20.76 7.25
CA THR A 895 40.81 20.05 6.17
C THR A 895 40.46 20.64 4.81
N VAL A 896 41.44 20.70 3.91
CA VAL A 896 41.25 21.15 2.53
C VAL A 896 41.55 20.00 1.61
N TRP A 897 40.71 19.79 0.60
CA TRP A 897 40.82 18.69 -0.32
C TRP A 897 41.10 19.23 -1.72
N ILE A 898 42.07 18.62 -2.39
CA ILE A 898 42.52 19.03 -3.73
C ILE A 898 42.61 17.78 -4.57
N GLU A 899 41.86 17.74 -5.66
CA GLU A 899 41.78 16.56 -6.54
C GLU A 899 41.56 15.27 -5.75
N GLY A 900 40.65 15.31 -4.77
CA GLY A 900 40.32 14.15 -3.92
C GLY A 900 41.35 13.79 -2.83
N LYS A 901 42.40 14.59 -2.59
CA LYS A 901 43.40 14.34 -1.53
C LYS A 901 43.32 15.38 -0.40
N PRO A 902 43.37 14.96 0.88
CA PRO A 902 43.42 15.88 1.99
C PRO A 902 44.80 16.56 2.05
N THR A 903 44.79 17.87 2.25
CA THR A 903 45.96 18.73 2.28
C THR A 903 46.08 19.34 3.67
N ASN A 904 47.22 19.10 4.33
CA ASN A 904 47.48 19.59 5.67
C ASN A 904 47.86 21.07 5.68
N LEU A 905 47.03 21.88 6.32
CA LEU A 905 47.28 23.28 6.57
C LEU A 905 47.84 23.51 7.99
N THR A 906 48.67 24.52 8.15
CA THR A 906 49.07 25.04 9.46
C THR A 906 47.93 25.86 10.06
N THR A 907 47.92 26.04 11.38
CA THR A 907 46.88 26.84 12.07
C THR A 907 46.68 28.22 11.43
N GLN A 908 47.76 28.89 11.05
CA GLN A 908 47.69 30.22 10.42
C GLN A 908 47.10 30.17 9.01
N GLU A 909 47.47 29.17 8.21
CA GLU A 909 46.91 28.95 6.86
C GLU A 909 45.42 28.61 6.92
N THR A 910 45.01 27.77 7.87
CA THR A 910 43.61 27.42 8.12
C THR A 910 42.79 28.66 8.47
N ILE A 911 43.28 29.49 9.39
CA ILE A 911 42.59 30.72 9.80
C ILE A 911 42.39 31.67 8.60
N ILE A 912 43.45 31.91 7.82
CA ILE A 912 43.37 32.77 6.63
C ILE A 912 42.38 32.21 5.61
N LEU A 913 42.46 30.91 5.31
CA LEU A 913 41.60 30.29 4.30
C LEU A 913 40.13 30.27 4.75
N SER A 914 39.86 29.94 6.02
CA SER A 914 38.51 29.95 6.58
C SER A 914 37.90 31.35 6.54
N TYR A 915 38.68 32.39 6.84
CA TYR A 915 38.22 33.78 6.75
C TYR A 915 37.91 34.18 5.30
N LEU A 916 38.77 33.85 4.34
CA LEU A 916 38.52 34.11 2.92
C LEU A 916 37.32 33.33 2.39
N ASN A 917 37.10 32.11 2.87
CA ASN A 917 35.96 31.27 2.50
C ASN A 917 34.61 31.79 3.04
N GLN A 918 34.61 32.64 4.06
CA GLN A 918 33.38 33.34 4.49
C GLN A 918 33.00 34.49 3.54
N LYS A 919 33.96 34.96 2.73
CA LYS A 919 33.84 36.11 1.83
C LYS A 919 34.26 35.74 0.40
N VAL A 920 33.82 34.57 -0.08
CA VAL A 920 34.13 34.07 -1.43
C VAL A 920 33.75 35.10 -2.48
N ASN A 921 34.58 35.25 -3.52
CA ASN A 921 34.45 36.21 -4.60
C ASN A 921 34.46 37.70 -4.16
N GLN A 922 34.70 37.98 -2.89
CA GLN A 922 34.92 39.33 -2.37
C GLN A 922 36.41 39.57 -2.12
N VAL A 923 36.83 40.84 -2.20
CA VAL A 923 38.21 41.23 -1.93
C VAL A 923 38.36 41.50 -0.44
N CYS A 924 39.05 40.63 0.28
CA CYS A 924 39.43 40.85 1.67
C CYS A 924 40.73 41.65 1.70
N THR A 925 40.70 42.84 2.31
CA THR A 925 41.85 43.73 2.38
C THR A 925 42.94 43.20 3.31
N TYR A 926 44.18 43.68 3.15
CA TYR A 926 45.28 43.26 4.01
C TYR A 926 45.00 43.55 5.50
N ASP A 927 44.45 44.73 5.80
CA ASP A 927 44.11 45.15 7.17
C ASP A 927 43.00 44.29 7.77
N GLU A 928 41.97 43.95 6.99
CA GLU A 928 40.88 43.05 7.41
C GLU A 928 41.41 41.65 7.73
N ILE A 929 42.27 41.07 6.88
CA ILE A 929 42.80 39.73 7.13
C ILE A 929 43.74 39.75 8.36
N LEU A 930 44.56 40.79 8.53
CA LEU A 930 45.46 40.89 9.68
C LEU A 930 44.69 41.10 10.99
N SER A 931 43.74 42.02 11.00
CA SER A 931 43.01 42.38 12.22
C SER A 931 41.88 41.43 12.58
N GLU A 932 41.08 41.00 11.61
CA GLU A 932 39.88 40.18 11.86
C GLU A 932 40.18 38.68 11.80
N ALA A 933 41.10 38.22 10.93
CA ALA A 933 41.44 36.80 10.85
C ALA A 933 42.58 36.44 11.80
N LEU A 934 43.68 37.20 11.77
CA LEU A 934 44.90 36.88 12.51
C LEU A 934 45.00 37.57 13.89
N ASN A 935 43.98 38.34 14.29
CA ASN A 935 43.94 39.10 15.56
C ASN A 935 45.17 40.02 15.79
N VAL A 936 45.74 40.56 14.71
CA VAL A 936 46.82 41.55 14.79
C VAL A 936 46.21 42.91 15.17
N PRO A 937 46.69 43.60 16.22
CA PRO A 937 46.16 44.91 16.60
C PRO A 937 46.17 45.89 15.42
N THR A 938 45.07 46.61 15.21
CA THR A 938 44.92 47.58 14.11
C THR A 938 45.98 48.69 14.12
N SER A 939 46.61 48.95 15.28
CA SER A 939 47.75 49.87 15.41
C SER A 939 49.03 49.42 14.70
N ILE A 940 49.17 48.12 14.41
CA ILE A 940 50.34 47.53 13.72
C ILE A 940 49.96 46.71 12.47
N ALA A 941 48.69 46.69 12.07
CA ALA A 941 48.23 45.95 10.88
C ALA A 941 48.83 46.49 9.56
N THR A 942 49.34 47.72 9.56
CA THR A 942 50.06 48.33 8.43
C THR A 942 51.59 48.22 8.54
N ASP A 943 52.10 47.55 9.58
CA ASP A 943 53.53 47.31 9.76
C ASP A 943 54.08 46.44 8.61
N PRO A 944 55.15 46.88 7.90
CA PRO A 944 55.80 46.09 6.87
C PRO A 944 56.12 44.66 7.27
N ASP A 945 56.45 44.40 8.54
CA ASP A 945 56.81 43.06 9.01
C ASP A 945 55.58 42.13 9.10
N GLU A 946 54.43 42.63 9.54
CA GLU A 946 53.18 41.84 9.60
C GLU A 946 52.62 41.60 8.19
N LEU A 947 52.72 42.59 7.31
CA LEU A 947 52.34 42.45 5.90
C LEU A 947 53.19 41.39 5.19
N ASN A 948 54.50 41.37 5.46
CA ASN A 948 55.41 40.34 4.94
C ASN A 948 55.07 38.93 5.46
N ARG A 949 54.64 38.80 6.73
CA ARG A 949 54.18 37.53 7.29
C ARG A 949 52.90 37.05 6.61
N LEU A 950 51.92 37.93 6.39
CA LEU A 950 50.72 37.61 5.63
C LEU A 950 51.04 37.14 4.21
N HIS A 951 51.89 37.88 3.49
CA HIS A 951 52.32 37.50 2.13
C HIS A 951 53.02 36.14 2.10
N THR A 952 53.86 35.85 3.10
CA THR A 952 54.53 34.55 3.24
C THR A 952 53.53 33.43 3.51
N ALA A 953 52.56 33.65 4.40
CA ALA A 953 51.52 32.68 4.72
C ALA A 953 50.64 32.37 3.50
N VAL A 954 50.23 33.40 2.74
CA VAL A 954 49.44 33.23 1.51
C VAL A 954 50.25 32.54 0.41
N THR A 955 51.55 32.81 0.30
CA THR A 955 52.42 32.10 -0.66
C THR A 955 52.53 30.62 -0.33
N ARG A 956 52.67 30.26 0.95
CA ARG A 956 52.69 28.87 1.41
C ARG A 956 51.34 28.20 1.20
N LEU A 957 50.25 28.89 1.52
CA LEU A 957 48.90 28.43 1.25
C LEU A 957 48.70 28.13 -0.24
N ARG A 958 49.10 29.03 -1.15
CA ARG A 958 49.08 28.79 -2.60
C ARG A 958 49.90 27.58 -3.03
N SER A 959 51.09 27.38 -2.48
CA SER A 959 51.91 26.20 -2.82
C SER A 959 51.25 24.88 -2.44
N LYS A 960 50.28 24.92 -1.53
CA LYS A 960 49.50 23.77 -1.12
C LYS A 960 48.22 23.62 -1.94
N ILE A 961 47.56 24.73 -2.30
CA ILE A 961 46.22 24.72 -2.92
C ILE A 961 46.18 24.92 -4.43
N GLU A 962 47.27 25.38 -5.04
CA GLU A 962 47.34 25.71 -6.47
C GLU A 962 48.24 24.72 -7.22
N LEU A 963 47.81 24.31 -8.42
CA LEU A 963 48.60 23.46 -9.31
C LEU A 963 49.78 24.24 -9.93
N ASP A 964 49.59 25.53 -10.23
CA ASP A 964 50.63 26.47 -10.64
C ASP A 964 50.58 27.76 -9.78
N VAL A 965 51.54 27.90 -8.87
CA VAL A 965 51.64 29.05 -7.95
C VAL A 965 51.82 30.38 -8.69
N LYS A 966 52.39 30.38 -9.90
CA LYS A 966 52.57 31.59 -10.72
C LYS A 966 51.29 32.01 -11.43
N LYS A 967 50.33 31.11 -11.58
CA LYS A 967 49.01 31.32 -12.18
C LYS A 967 47.91 30.78 -11.25
N PRO A 968 47.71 31.41 -10.06
CA PRO A 968 46.77 30.90 -9.08
C PRO A 968 45.33 30.95 -9.61
N ARG A 969 44.64 29.81 -9.55
CA ARG A 969 43.24 29.65 -9.96
C ARG A 969 42.30 30.10 -8.85
N TYR A 970 42.53 29.66 -7.62
CA TYR A 970 41.60 29.83 -6.51
C TYR A 970 41.91 31.07 -5.68
N LEU A 971 43.15 31.28 -5.25
CA LEU A 971 43.51 32.39 -4.37
C LEU A 971 44.17 33.50 -5.17
N LYS A 972 43.42 34.53 -5.58
CA LYS A 972 43.92 35.64 -6.42
C LYS A 972 44.41 36.83 -5.59
N THR A 973 45.46 37.51 -6.05
CA THR A 973 45.96 38.76 -5.44
C THR A 973 45.36 39.96 -6.16
N ILE A 974 44.73 40.86 -5.41
CA ILE A 974 44.32 42.17 -5.92
C ILE A 974 45.37 43.18 -5.49
N ARG A 975 46.16 43.66 -6.46
CA ARG A 975 47.33 44.53 -6.21
C ARG A 975 46.97 45.72 -5.31
N SER A 976 47.80 45.95 -4.29
CA SER A 976 47.66 47.04 -3.31
C SER A 976 46.34 47.07 -2.52
N ARG A 977 45.53 45.99 -2.56
CA ARG A 977 44.28 45.90 -1.81
C ARG A 977 44.23 44.69 -0.89
N GLY A 978 44.50 43.49 -1.40
CA GLY A 978 44.23 42.28 -0.62
C GLY A 978 44.21 40.99 -1.43
N TYR A 979 43.49 40.01 -0.90
CA TYR A 979 43.31 38.69 -1.49
C TYR A 979 41.84 38.37 -1.69
N THR A 980 41.55 37.55 -2.69
CA THR A 980 40.20 37.03 -2.91
C THR A 980 40.28 35.53 -3.19
N LEU A 981 39.43 34.76 -2.52
CA LEU A 981 39.21 33.36 -2.84
C LEU A 981 38.13 33.31 -3.93
N VAL A 982 38.52 32.83 -5.09
CA VAL A 982 37.67 32.66 -6.27
C VAL A 982 37.32 31.19 -6.40
N MET A 983 36.03 30.90 -6.28
CA MET A 983 35.46 29.62 -6.65
C MET A 983 34.75 29.87 -7.97
N GLU A 984 35.30 29.37 -9.08
CA GLU A 984 34.65 29.50 -10.39
C GLU A 984 33.38 28.65 -10.39
N GLU A 985 32.21 29.29 -10.43
CA GLU A 985 30.98 28.65 -10.92
C GLU A 985 31.21 28.28 -12.39
N ASN A 986 31.07 26.99 -12.70
CA ASN A 986 31.01 26.38 -14.04
C ASN A 986 32.28 26.41 -14.93
N LEU A 987 32.93 25.24 -15.05
CA LEU A 987 33.67 24.80 -16.23
C LEU A 987 33.39 23.33 -16.57
#